data_AF-A0A832HQM1-F1
#
_entry.id   AF-A0A832HQM1-F1
#
_cell.length_a   1.000
_cell.length_b   1.000
_cell.length_c   1.000
_cell.angle_alpha   90.00
_cell.angle_beta   90.00
_cell.angle_gamma   90.00
#
_symmetry.space_group_name_H-M   'P 1'
#
loop_
_entity.id
_entity.type
_entity.pdbx_description
1 polymer ?
#
loop_
_entity_poly.entity_id
_entity_poly.type
_entity_poly.pdbx_seq_one_letter_code
_entity_poly.pdbx_strand_id
1 'polypeptide(L)'
;MRSLTSKLLWLVSVVFSCCWLAAQPAPMLPGVVVLPTANTIMLTQTVQTVFLTVTNYESFTNLTSMMRVVTNTIQLLDDGIPPDVNASDGVYSGSFVVPAFAAPTNFVALFTTSGQDLSITNDMGELLPESWATNITRVTYRAVVRPANDNFANAIKIPPGGGTVTGSNEFATIEPAEPFHAGNPQVAASIWWTWSPTNNTSVLIDTAGSGFEPVLAVYTGASLDVLRPVAVSTNDVEHGLKAYVVFDGLVGVTYRIAVAGYTDADVGLVRLRVVPGGLPDIVPPEVEIVEPADTVLTNAAVRIAGVALDPMPHGTGVSSVTLQLNDGPPSLATGTTNWNLGLTLSPGTNVVSVVAEDVAGNRSEPVLLILYYSAVPNDDFAGALELSGFSGSVTVTNDLATREADEPMHANNEGGHSVWYWFRAPATGLLRLTTQGSSIDTLLAVYEGRSLSELLLVAANDDANPGSGYSELTATLARDRVYYIAIDGFGGSTGKLVLEYEFEPTEIMRTLNVIAGPGGSAVPAPGLFPQGSIQVVTALPERGFVFTGWQGTVNATRNPLVVVMDRDHALTASFRVVECTEGFESGGFGNGFAWASNGNAAWVVASTEVYNGRFAAQSGRISNGEQSSLILEATLRDGTGAFWVKVSSENQWDGLEFYLNGLFQKRWTGETGWELYQFRVVGGLNTLEWRYSKDANFSAGADAGFIDNLYLPLADEPIVPVLSMARVPDETVQLAIQGFPSRIYIIENSMDLVHWTGIMTNSSPSGSWVWRNYNPTGARFEFYRARER
;
A
#
# COMPACT_ATOMS: atom_id res chain seq x y z
N MET A 1 -37.91 -82.66 -49.85
CA MET A 1 -38.56 -83.05 -51.13
C MET A 1 -38.26 -81.92 -52.12
N ARG A 2 -37.56 -82.17 -53.24
CA ARG A 2 -38.11 -82.24 -54.63
C ARG A 2 -39.08 -81.09 -54.95
N SER A 3 -38.92 -80.28 -56.01
CA SER A 3 -38.07 -80.31 -57.24
C SER A 3 -37.38 -78.92 -57.47
N LEU A 4 -36.31 -78.68 -58.26
CA LEU A 4 -35.98 -79.00 -59.68
C LEU A 4 -37.02 -78.44 -60.68
N THR A 5 -36.78 -77.92 -61.90
CA THR A 5 -35.62 -77.51 -62.76
C THR A 5 -36.22 -76.90 -64.07
N SER A 6 -35.61 -76.06 -64.94
CA SER A 6 -34.42 -75.18 -64.99
C SER A 6 -34.38 -74.45 -66.37
N LYS A 7 -33.25 -73.80 -66.76
CA LYS A 7 -32.87 -73.17 -68.08
C LYS A 7 -33.09 -71.64 -68.21
N LEU A 8 -32.30 -70.80 -68.91
CA LEU A 8 -30.87 -70.72 -69.35
C LEU A 8 -30.66 -70.29 -70.84
N LEU A 9 -30.14 -69.05 -71.02
CA LEU A 9 -29.29 -68.48 -72.10
C LEU A 9 -29.81 -68.09 -73.51
N TRP A 10 -29.03 -67.18 -74.12
CA TRP A 10 -29.04 -66.59 -75.48
C TRP A 10 -30.10 -65.49 -75.75
N LEU A 11 -29.84 -64.43 -76.55
CA LEU A 11 -28.72 -64.08 -77.44
C LEU A 11 -28.41 -62.53 -77.40
N VAL A 12 -27.37 -62.03 -78.09
CA VAL A 12 -26.86 -60.63 -78.01
C VAL A 12 -26.56 -60.05 -79.42
N SER A 13 -26.68 -58.71 -79.59
CA SER A 13 -26.17 -57.86 -80.70
C SER A 13 -26.83 -58.00 -82.10
N VAL A 14 -27.02 -56.97 -82.96
CA VAL A 14 -27.12 -55.47 -82.89
C VAL A 14 -28.17 -55.06 -83.98
N VAL A 15 -28.67 -53.82 -84.19
CA VAL A 15 -28.04 -52.64 -84.86
C VAL A 15 -29.04 -51.46 -84.84
N PHE A 16 -28.56 -50.22 -84.62
CA PHE A 16 -29.18 -48.89 -84.80
C PHE A 16 -30.73 -48.69 -84.67
N SER A 17 -31.11 -47.99 -83.61
CA SER A 17 -31.38 -46.55 -83.78
C SER A 17 -30.57 -45.78 -82.71
N CYS A 18 -30.00 -44.63 -83.05
CA CYS A 18 -29.11 -43.87 -82.17
C CYS A 18 -29.41 -42.38 -82.25
N CYS A 19 -29.97 -41.83 -81.16
CA CYS A 19 -29.84 -40.41 -80.81
C CYS A 19 -30.05 -40.24 -79.30
N TRP A 20 -29.11 -39.54 -78.66
CA TRP A 20 -29.34 -38.66 -77.51
C TRP A 20 -30.21 -39.20 -76.36
N LEU A 21 -29.61 -40.06 -75.51
CA LEU A 21 -29.66 -39.70 -74.10
C LEU A 21 -28.67 -38.55 -73.90
N ALA A 22 -29.17 -37.32 -73.93
CA ALA A 22 -28.50 -36.26 -73.20
C ALA A 22 -28.53 -36.66 -71.70
N ALA A 23 -27.46 -36.38 -70.97
CA ALA A 23 -27.61 -36.29 -69.52
C ALA A 23 -28.55 -35.12 -69.25
N GLN A 24 -29.72 -35.39 -68.67
CA GLN A 24 -30.62 -34.32 -68.23
C GLN A 24 -29.83 -33.39 -67.30
N PRO A 25 -29.97 -32.06 -67.42
CA PRO A 25 -29.33 -31.14 -66.49
C PRO A 25 -29.80 -31.47 -65.07
N ALA A 26 -28.88 -31.42 -64.10
CA ALA A 26 -29.29 -31.46 -62.69
C ALA A 26 -30.08 -30.17 -62.39
N PRO A 27 -31.15 -30.23 -61.59
CA PRO A 27 -31.93 -29.04 -61.23
C PRO A 27 -31.05 -27.98 -60.60
N MET A 28 -31.24 -26.73 -61.02
CA MET A 28 -30.62 -25.58 -60.40
C MET A 28 -31.02 -25.53 -58.93
N LEU A 29 -30.06 -25.23 -58.06
CA LEU A 29 -30.35 -25.02 -56.64
C LEU A 29 -30.92 -23.61 -56.43
N PRO A 30 -31.91 -23.43 -55.54
CA PRO A 30 -32.27 -22.11 -55.02
C PRO A 30 -31.02 -21.42 -54.47
N GLY A 31 -30.72 -20.22 -54.96
CA GLY A 31 -29.67 -19.36 -54.42
C GLY A 31 -30.21 -18.71 -53.15
N VAL A 32 -29.58 -18.95 -52.00
CA VAL A 32 -30.11 -18.58 -50.69
C VAL A 32 -29.20 -17.58 -50.00
N VAL A 33 -29.77 -16.45 -49.58
CA VAL A 33 -29.14 -15.45 -48.69
C VAL A 33 -29.99 -15.34 -47.43
N VAL A 34 -29.34 -15.34 -46.26
CA VAL A 34 -30.02 -15.29 -44.95
C VAL A 34 -29.59 -14.04 -44.16
N LEU A 35 -30.56 -13.34 -43.60
CA LEU A 35 -30.39 -12.27 -42.62
C LEU A 35 -31.13 -12.62 -41.32
N PRO A 36 -30.60 -12.31 -40.13
CA PRO A 36 -29.22 -11.92 -39.86
C PRO A 36 -28.19 -12.97 -40.31
N THR A 37 -26.97 -12.51 -40.56
CA THR A 37 -25.86 -13.31 -41.11
C THR A 37 -25.15 -14.16 -40.04
N ALA A 38 -24.19 -14.97 -40.46
CA ALA A 38 -23.39 -15.77 -39.54
C ALA A 38 -22.62 -14.92 -38.52
N ASN A 39 -22.56 -15.43 -37.28
CA ASN A 39 -21.96 -14.82 -36.09
C ASN A 39 -22.71 -13.61 -35.51
N THR A 40 -23.90 -13.24 -36.01
CA THR A 40 -24.77 -12.29 -35.30
C THR A 40 -25.06 -12.76 -33.88
N ILE A 41 -25.00 -11.80 -32.94
CA ILE A 41 -25.31 -12.00 -31.52
C ILE A 41 -26.83 -11.96 -31.33
N MET A 42 -27.37 -12.87 -30.52
CA MET A 42 -28.79 -12.95 -30.19
C MET A 42 -28.98 -13.13 -28.68
N LEU A 43 -29.94 -12.43 -28.09
CA LEU A 43 -30.23 -12.54 -26.65
C LEU A 43 -31.07 -13.79 -26.37
N THR A 44 -30.65 -14.66 -25.44
CA THR A 44 -31.42 -15.86 -25.06
C THR A 44 -32.83 -15.52 -24.62
N GLN A 45 -33.81 -16.35 -25.01
CA GLN A 45 -35.24 -16.21 -24.69
C GLN A 45 -35.95 -14.99 -25.32
N THR A 46 -35.26 -14.16 -26.10
CA THR A 46 -35.92 -13.10 -26.90
C THR A 46 -36.52 -13.67 -28.18
N VAL A 47 -37.52 -12.96 -28.74
CA VAL A 47 -38.00 -13.21 -30.10
C VAL A 47 -37.01 -12.58 -31.08
N GLN A 48 -36.57 -13.34 -32.07
CA GLN A 48 -35.71 -12.89 -33.17
C GLN A 48 -36.39 -13.22 -34.50
N THR A 49 -36.27 -12.31 -35.46
CA THR A 49 -36.79 -12.50 -36.83
C THR A 49 -35.65 -12.87 -37.77
N VAL A 50 -35.91 -13.82 -38.66
CA VAL A 50 -35.03 -14.22 -39.77
C VAL A 50 -35.71 -13.95 -41.10
N PHE A 51 -34.90 -13.62 -42.10
CA PHE A 51 -35.28 -13.42 -43.50
C PHE A 51 -34.40 -14.30 -44.39
N LEU A 52 -34.98 -14.90 -45.41
CA LEU A 52 -34.34 -15.76 -46.38
C LEU A 52 -34.75 -15.33 -47.78
N THR A 53 -33.83 -14.70 -48.51
CA THR A 53 -34.03 -14.30 -49.90
C THR A 53 -33.61 -15.43 -50.84
N VAL A 54 -34.52 -15.84 -51.73
CA VAL A 54 -34.22 -16.77 -52.82
C VAL A 54 -33.83 -15.97 -54.07
N THR A 55 -32.53 -15.82 -54.32
CA THR A 55 -31.99 -14.87 -55.32
C THR A 55 -32.30 -15.21 -56.78
N ASN A 56 -32.92 -16.35 -57.03
CA ASN A 56 -33.38 -16.83 -58.34
C ASN A 56 -34.81 -17.39 -58.26
N TYR A 57 -35.66 -16.86 -57.37
CA TYR A 57 -37.02 -17.35 -57.10
C TYR A 57 -37.90 -17.52 -58.34
N GLU A 58 -37.82 -16.58 -59.31
CA GLU A 58 -38.54 -16.62 -60.59
C GLU A 58 -38.28 -17.89 -61.43
N SER A 59 -37.20 -18.63 -61.15
CA SER A 59 -36.86 -19.88 -61.83
C SER A 59 -37.51 -21.12 -61.21
N PHE A 60 -38.31 -20.97 -60.15
CA PHE A 60 -38.92 -22.07 -59.42
C PHE A 60 -40.44 -21.92 -59.26
N THR A 61 -41.12 -23.03 -59.02
CA THR A 61 -42.47 -23.06 -58.46
C THR A 61 -42.54 -23.98 -57.25
N ASN A 62 -43.63 -23.89 -56.48
CA ASN A 62 -43.82 -24.62 -55.21
C ASN A 62 -42.66 -24.42 -54.21
N LEU A 63 -42.07 -23.21 -54.19
CA LEU A 63 -41.03 -22.84 -53.23
C LEU A 63 -41.56 -22.91 -51.80
N THR A 64 -40.78 -23.55 -50.93
CA THR A 64 -41.04 -23.66 -49.50
C THR A 64 -39.72 -23.49 -48.75
N SER A 65 -39.74 -22.68 -47.68
CA SER A 65 -38.57 -22.40 -46.84
C SER A 65 -38.87 -22.71 -45.38
N MET A 66 -37.95 -23.40 -44.71
CA MET A 66 -38.04 -23.72 -43.28
C MET A 66 -36.70 -23.50 -42.60
N MET A 67 -36.72 -22.94 -41.39
CA MET A 67 -35.56 -22.89 -40.51
C MET A 67 -35.72 -23.91 -39.38
N ARG A 68 -34.68 -24.73 -39.15
CA ARG A 68 -34.57 -25.58 -37.96
C ARG A 68 -33.49 -25.06 -37.02
N VAL A 69 -33.86 -24.80 -35.77
CA VAL A 69 -32.98 -24.38 -34.66
C VAL A 69 -33.10 -25.40 -33.53
N VAL A 70 -32.00 -26.11 -33.24
CA VAL A 70 -31.94 -27.18 -32.22
C VAL A 70 -33.02 -28.27 -32.48
N THR A 71 -34.09 -28.30 -31.68
CA THR A 71 -35.24 -29.22 -31.83
C THR A 71 -36.42 -28.61 -32.59
N ASN A 72 -36.46 -27.29 -32.72
CA ASN A 72 -37.63 -26.57 -33.22
C ASN A 72 -37.49 -26.31 -34.73
N THR A 73 -38.59 -26.48 -35.47
CA THR A 73 -38.69 -26.11 -36.89
C THR A 73 -39.72 -25.00 -37.01
N ILE A 74 -39.36 -23.93 -37.73
CA ILE A 74 -40.18 -22.77 -38.04
C ILE A 74 -40.33 -22.73 -39.56
N GLN A 75 -41.56 -22.60 -40.05
CA GLN A 75 -41.82 -22.32 -41.47
C GLN A 75 -41.59 -20.83 -41.73
N LEU A 76 -40.95 -20.51 -42.85
CA LEU A 76 -40.78 -19.13 -43.31
C LEU A 76 -41.79 -18.85 -44.42
N LEU A 77 -42.37 -17.66 -44.43
CA LEU A 77 -43.49 -17.26 -45.29
C LEU A 77 -43.13 -16.04 -46.15
N ASP A 78 -43.68 -16.03 -47.36
CA ASP A 78 -43.53 -15.05 -48.44
C ASP A 78 -44.98 -14.68 -48.86
N ASP A 79 -45.67 -13.97 -47.96
CA ASP A 79 -47.13 -13.83 -47.90
C ASP A 79 -47.62 -12.39 -47.63
N GLY A 80 -46.71 -11.43 -47.47
CA GLY A 80 -46.99 -10.02 -47.21
C GLY A 80 -47.50 -9.72 -45.79
N ILE A 81 -47.35 -10.65 -44.84
CA ILE A 81 -47.78 -10.48 -43.46
C ILE A 81 -46.54 -10.33 -42.55
N PRO A 82 -46.44 -9.25 -41.73
CA PRO A 82 -45.31 -9.03 -40.83
C PRO A 82 -44.94 -10.27 -40.00
N PRO A 83 -43.67 -10.72 -40.01
CA PRO A 83 -42.47 -9.97 -40.41
C PRO A 83 -42.20 -9.79 -41.92
N ASP A 84 -42.97 -10.40 -42.81
CA ASP A 84 -42.87 -10.17 -44.26
C ASP A 84 -43.52 -8.83 -44.69
N VAL A 85 -43.13 -8.31 -45.86
CA VAL A 85 -43.50 -7.00 -46.38
C VAL A 85 -44.21 -7.09 -47.74
N ASN A 86 -43.79 -7.99 -48.65
CA ASN A 86 -44.42 -8.14 -49.97
C ASN A 86 -44.63 -9.62 -50.31
N ALA A 87 -45.88 -10.03 -50.53
CA ALA A 87 -46.18 -11.40 -50.94
C ALA A 87 -45.60 -11.75 -52.31
N SER A 88 -44.93 -12.90 -52.40
CA SER A 88 -44.36 -13.49 -53.62
C SER A 88 -43.21 -12.68 -54.25
N ASP A 89 -42.39 -12.00 -53.44
CA ASP A 89 -41.15 -11.34 -53.91
C ASP A 89 -39.88 -12.21 -53.74
N GLY A 90 -40.01 -13.40 -53.12
CA GLY A 90 -38.92 -14.34 -52.88
C GLY A 90 -38.18 -14.13 -51.55
N VAL A 91 -38.62 -13.20 -50.70
CA VAL A 91 -38.13 -13.03 -49.32
C VAL A 91 -39.04 -13.77 -48.33
N TYR A 92 -38.59 -14.94 -47.87
CA TYR A 92 -39.28 -15.74 -46.86
C TYR A 92 -38.87 -15.27 -45.46
N SER A 93 -39.80 -14.88 -44.61
CA SER A 93 -39.52 -14.42 -43.24
C SER A 93 -40.17 -15.27 -42.15
N GLY A 94 -39.71 -15.12 -40.91
CA GLY A 94 -40.37 -15.73 -39.74
C GLY A 94 -39.67 -15.39 -38.43
N SER A 95 -40.40 -15.49 -37.31
CA SER A 95 -39.87 -15.22 -35.97
C SER A 95 -39.73 -16.50 -35.14
N PHE A 96 -38.71 -16.55 -34.28
CA PHE A 96 -38.48 -17.64 -33.33
C PHE A 96 -37.99 -17.12 -31.97
N VAL A 97 -38.20 -17.90 -30.91
CA VAL A 97 -37.59 -17.62 -29.60
C VAL A 97 -36.20 -18.24 -29.55
N VAL A 98 -35.18 -17.42 -29.23
CA VAL A 98 -33.79 -17.89 -29.08
C VAL A 98 -33.73 -18.89 -27.92
N PRO A 99 -33.13 -20.09 -28.10
CA PRO A 99 -33.06 -21.07 -27.03
C PRO A 99 -32.37 -20.53 -25.76
N ALA A 100 -32.79 -21.02 -24.59
CA ALA A 100 -32.12 -20.72 -23.34
C ALA A 100 -30.78 -21.48 -23.25
N PHE A 101 -29.71 -20.80 -22.84
CA PHE A 101 -28.39 -21.37 -22.60
C PHE A 101 -27.85 -20.88 -21.26
N ALA A 102 -27.08 -21.71 -20.55
CA ALA A 102 -26.50 -21.37 -19.24
C ALA A 102 -25.21 -20.52 -19.33
N ALA A 103 -24.66 -20.36 -20.54
CA ALA A 103 -23.49 -19.55 -20.85
C ALA A 103 -23.55 -19.10 -22.33
N PRO A 104 -22.80 -18.06 -22.74
CA PRO A 104 -22.76 -17.63 -24.14
C PRO A 104 -22.38 -18.79 -25.08
N THR A 105 -23.27 -19.12 -26.01
CA THR A 105 -23.23 -20.39 -26.76
C THR A 105 -23.44 -20.15 -28.25
N ASN A 106 -22.56 -20.70 -29.08
CA ASN A 106 -22.77 -20.74 -30.53
C ASN A 106 -23.78 -21.85 -30.87
N PHE A 107 -24.88 -21.50 -31.53
CA PHE A 107 -25.90 -22.45 -31.97
C PHE A 107 -26.10 -22.39 -33.49
N VAL A 108 -26.76 -23.40 -34.04
CA VAL A 108 -26.89 -23.59 -35.50
C VAL A 108 -28.34 -23.48 -35.92
N ALA A 109 -28.57 -22.65 -36.93
CA ALA A 109 -29.78 -22.66 -37.74
C ALA A 109 -29.49 -23.38 -39.07
N LEU A 110 -30.36 -24.32 -39.43
CA LEU A 110 -30.36 -24.99 -40.73
C LEU A 110 -31.58 -24.50 -41.51
N PHE A 111 -31.33 -23.76 -42.59
CA PHE A 111 -32.34 -23.27 -43.50
C PHE A 111 -32.45 -24.21 -44.68
N THR A 112 -33.61 -24.83 -44.85
CA THR A 112 -33.93 -25.72 -45.97
C THR A 112 -34.92 -25.02 -46.88
N THR A 113 -34.54 -24.79 -48.13
CA THR A 113 -35.42 -24.24 -49.17
C THR A 113 -35.53 -25.26 -50.30
N SER A 114 -36.76 -25.61 -50.68
CA SER A 114 -37.05 -26.59 -51.73
C SER A 114 -38.18 -26.11 -52.65
N GLY A 115 -38.09 -26.45 -53.93
CA GLY A 115 -39.07 -26.14 -54.97
C GLY A 115 -38.69 -26.84 -56.28
N GLN A 116 -39.52 -26.64 -57.31
CA GLN A 116 -39.35 -27.27 -58.62
C GLN A 116 -38.74 -26.29 -59.63
N ASP A 117 -37.60 -26.65 -60.21
CA ASP A 117 -36.92 -25.92 -61.27
C ASP A 117 -37.76 -25.89 -62.55
N LEU A 118 -38.14 -24.68 -62.99
CA LEU A 118 -38.98 -24.46 -64.16
C LEU A 118 -38.29 -24.80 -65.49
N SER A 119 -36.97 -24.98 -65.51
CA SER A 119 -36.22 -25.39 -66.70
C SER A 119 -36.26 -26.89 -66.99
N ILE A 120 -36.74 -27.72 -66.04
CA ILE A 120 -36.77 -29.18 -66.19
C ILE A 120 -38.20 -29.68 -66.46
N THR A 121 -38.55 -29.66 -67.75
CA THR A 121 -39.83 -30.12 -68.28
C THR A 121 -39.68 -31.28 -69.27
N ASN A 122 -40.77 -31.99 -69.54
CA ASN A 122 -40.89 -32.90 -70.68
C ASN A 122 -41.13 -32.13 -72.00
N ASP A 123 -41.15 -32.85 -73.12
CA ASP A 123 -41.41 -32.27 -74.47
C ASP A 123 -42.79 -31.58 -74.61
N MET A 124 -43.68 -31.71 -73.62
CA MET A 124 -45.00 -31.06 -73.56
C MET A 124 -45.04 -29.84 -72.60
N GLY A 125 -43.91 -29.51 -71.95
CA GLY A 125 -43.81 -28.40 -71.00
C GLY A 125 -44.26 -28.72 -69.57
N GLU A 126 -44.51 -29.99 -69.24
CA GLU A 126 -44.87 -30.41 -67.88
C GLU A 126 -43.61 -30.67 -67.03
N LEU A 127 -43.60 -30.20 -65.78
CA LEU A 127 -42.45 -30.38 -64.87
C LEU A 127 -42.22 -31.86 -64.55
N LEU A 128 -40.98 -32.31 -64.70
CA LEU A 128 -40.60 -33.70 -64.44
C LEU A 128 -40.43 -33.97 -62.93
N PRO A 129 -40.56 -35.23 -62.45
CA PRO A 129 -40.31 -35.59 -61.04
C PRO A 129 -38.93 -35.17 -60.52
N GLU A 130 -37.92 -35.19 -61.39
CA GLU A 130 -36.53 -34.76 -61.14
C GLU A 130 -36.32 -33.23 -61.09
N SER A 131 -37.36 -32.41 -61.30
CA SER A 131 -37.29 -30.94 -61.17
C SER A 131 -37.07 -30.45 -59.72
N TRP A 132 -37.29 -31.30 -58.71
CA TRP A 132 -37.19 -30.91 -57.31
C TRP A 132 -35.75 -30.65 -56.86
N ALA A 133 -35.47 -29.38 -56.56
CA ALA A 133 -34.23 -28.93 -55.94
C ALA A 133 -34.38 -28.78 -54.41
N THR A 134 -33.25 -28.81 -53.68
CA THR A 134 -33.20 -28.44 -52.26
C THR A 134 -31.85 -27.81 -51.91
N ASN A 135 -31.86 -26.57 -51.43
CA ASN A 135 -30.70 -25.94 -50.79
C ASN A 135 -30.81 -26.14 -49.27
N ILE A 136 -29.70 -26.52 -48.61
CA ILE A 136 -29.57 -26.50 -47.15
C ILE A 136 -28.44 -25.52 -46.79
N THR A 137 -28.82 -24.32 -46.35
CA THR A 137 -27.90 -23.28 -45.89
C THR A 137 -27.75 -23.35 -44.38
N ARG A 138 -26.49 -23.37 -43.90
CA ARG A 138 -26.15 -23.45 -42.47
C ARG A 138 -25.66 -22.09 -41.98
N VAL A 139 -26.35 -21.53 -40.99
CA VAL A 139 -25.91 -20.30 -40.30
C VAL A 139 -25.59 -20.64 -38.84
N THR A 140 -24.50 -20.09 -38.33
CA THR A 140 -24.13 -20.18 -36.91
C THR A 140 -24.42 -18.82 -36.27
N TYR A 141 -25.16 -18.79 -35.17
CA TYR A 141 -25.46 -17.58 -34.39
C TYR A 141 -24.82 -17.69 -32.99
N ARG A 142 -24.52 -16.56 -32.35
CA ARG A 142 -23.97 -16.53 -30.99
C ARG A 142 -25.04 -16.08 -30.00
N ALA A 143 -25.57 -17.00 -29.22
CA ALA A 143 -26.45 -16.65 -28.10
C ALA A 143 -25.63 -16.03 -26.96
N VAL A 144 -26.12 -14.94 -26.38
CA VAL A 144 -25.64 -14.37 -25.11
C VAL A 144 -26.76 -14.40 -24.07
N VAL A 145 -26.38 -14.64 -22.82
CA VAL A 145 -27.32 -14.86 -21.71
C VAL A 145 -27.68 -13.52 -21.09
N ARG A 146 -28.98 -13.29 -20.84
CA ARG A 146 -29.48 -12.11 -20.13
C ARG A 146 -29.13 -12.19 -18.63
N PRO A 147 -29.01 -11.07 -17.89
CA PRO A 147 -28.76 -11.10 -16.44
C PRO A 147 -29.78 -11.95 -15.66
N ALA A 148 -29.36 -12.56 -14.55
CA ALA A 148 -30.22 -13.50 -13.81
C ALA A 148 -31.51 -12.86 -13.27
N ASN A 149 -31.48 -11.55 -13.00
CA ASN A 149 -32.55 -10.72 -12.46
C ASN A 149 -33.12 -9.71 -13.47
N ASP A 150 -32.91 -9.95 -14.76
CA ASP A 150 -33.49 -9.22 -15.89
C ASP A 150 -35.04 -9.22 -15.85
N ASN A 151 -35.69 -10.38 -15.86
CA ASN A 151 -37.14 -10.44 -15.63
C ASN A 151 -37.50 -10.10 -14.16
N PHE A 152 -38.53 -9.27 -13.96
CA PHE A 152 -39.13 -8.87 -12.68
C PHE A 152 -39.51 -10.05 -11.77
N ALA A 153 -39.90 -11.17 -12.36
CA ALA A 153 -40.21 -12.41 -11.63
C ALA A 153 -38.99 -13.01 -10.91
N ASN A 154 -37.78 -12.75 -11.41
CA ASN A 154 -36.50 -13.28 -10.93
C ASN A 154 -35.74 -12.28 -10.01
N ALA A 155 -36.38 -11.17 -9.62
CA ALA A 155 -35.77 -10.09 -8.85
C ALA A 155 -35.03 -10.56 -7.59
N ILE A 156 -33.70 -10.37 -7.54
CA ILE A 156 -32.83 -10.89 -6.47
C ILE A 156 -33.19 -10.25 -5.13
N LYS A 157 -33.25 -11.06 -4.06
CA LYS A 157 -33.60 -10.57 -2.72
C LYS A 157 -32.40 -9.99 -1.99
N ILE A 158 -32.51 -8.72 -1.60
CA ILE A 158 -31.58 -8.02 -0.71
C ILE A 158 -31.96 -8.33 0.76
N PRO A 159 -30.99 -8.52 1.68
CA PRO A 159 -31.29 -8.74 3.10
C PRO A 159 -32.12 -7.61 3.74
N PRO A 160 -32.97 -7.87 4.74
CA PRO A 160 -33.77 -6.83 5.38
C PRO A 160 -32.98 -5.67 5.99
N GLY A 161 -31.77 -5.94 6.49
CA GLY A 161 -30.83 -4.93 6.99
C GLY A 161 -30.14 -4.09 5.91
N GLY A 162 -30.47 -4.29 4.63
CA GLY A 162 -29.80 -3.65 3.50
C GLY A 162 -28.48 -4.32 3.13
N GLY A 163 -27.54 -3.53 2.62
CA GLY A 163 -26.24 -3.95 2.13
C GLY A 163 -25.95 -3.45 0.70
N THR A 164 -24.73 -3.70 0.23
CA THR A 164 -24.32 -3.44 -1.16
C THR A 164 -24.42 -4.73 -1.97
N VAL A 165 -25.07 -4.66 -3.14
CA VAL A 165 -25.11 -5.74 -4.13
C VAL A 165 -24.56 -5.25 -5.47
N THR A 166 -24.00 -6.16 -6.25
CA THR A 166 -23.45 -5.87 -7.58
C THR A 166 -24.10 -6.72 -8.66
N GLY A 167 -24.05 -6.25 -9.90
CA GLY A 167 -24.55 -6.94 -11.08
C GLY A 167 -24.05 -6.28 -12.37
N SER A 168 -24.64 -6.65 -13.49
CA SER A 168 -24.50 -5.94 -14.76
C SER A 168 -25.86 -5.90 -15.44
N ASN A 169 -26.23 -4.77 -16.04
CA ASN A 169 -27.40 -4.66 -16.90
C ASN A 169 -27.07 -4.91 -18.39
N GLU A 170 -25.81 -5.23 -18.72
CA GLU A 170 -25.42 -5.65 -20.07
C GLU A 170 -26.28 -6.84 -20.52
N PHE A 171 -26.89 -6.72 -21.71
CA PHE A 171 -27.86 -7.68 -22.28
C PHE A 171 -29.20 -7.84 -21.54
N ALA A 172 -29.54 -6.95 -20.61
CA ALA A 172 -30.89 -6.89 -20.04
C ALA A 172 -31.93 -6.32 -21.04
N THR A 173 -33.20 -6.51 -20.75
CA THR A 173 -34.34 -6.33 -21.64
C THR A 173 -35.55 -5.77 -20.88
N ILE A 174 -36.22 -4.77 -21.45
CA ILE A 174 -37.46 -4.21 -20.88
C ILE A 174 -38.60 -5.21 -21.12
N GLU A 175 -39.33 -5.58 -20.07
CA GLU A 175 -40.46 -6.50 -20.16
C GLU A 175 -41.75 -5.81 -20.67
N PRO A 176 -42.66 -6.53 -21.35
CA PRO A 176 -43.99 -6.00 -21.66
C PRO A 176 -44.74 -5.55 -20.39
N ALA A 177 -45.36 -4.37 -20.46
CA ALA A 177 -46.01 -3.65 -19.36
C ALA A 177 -45.07 -3.17 -18.22
N GLU A 178 -43.75 -3.22 -18.40
CA GLU A 178 -42.80 -2.56 -17.50
C GLU A 178 -42.97 -1.01 -17.55
N PRO A 179 -42.97 -0.29 -16.41
CA PRO A 179 -43.10 1.16 -16.42
C PRO A 179 -41.86 1.87 -16.98
N PHE A 180 -42.06 3.02 -17.61
CA PHE A 180 -40.98 3.98 -17.87
C PHE A 180 -40.40 4.49 -16.54
N HIS A 181 -39.29 3.89 -16.09
CA HIS A 181 -38.61 4.26 -14.84
C HIS A 181 -38.23 5.74 -14.84
N ALA A 182 -38.45 6.42 -13.72
CA ALA A 182 -38.38 7.89 -13.59
C ALA A 182 -39.18 8.70 -14.63
N GLY A 183 -40.11 8.07 -15.37
CA GLY A 183 -40.84 8.69 -16.48
C GLY A 183 -40.04 8.80 -17.78
N ASN A 184 -38.83 8.24 -17.86
CA ASN A 184 -37.98 8.30 -19.04
C ASN A 184 -38.44 7.30 -20.12
N PRO A 185 -38.89 7.75 -21.31
CA PRO A 185 -39.35 6.87 -22.39
C PRO A 185 -38.20 6.19 -23.17
N GLN A 186 -36.95 6.58 -22.93
CA GLN A 186 -35.74 5.98 -23.54
C GLN A 186 -35.06 4.94 -22.63
N VAL A 187 -35.62 4.70 -21.43
CA VAL A 187 -35.04 3.76 -20.47
C VAL A 187 -34.92 2.35 -21.06
N ALA A 188 -33.76 1.73 -20.85
CA ALA A 188 -33.43 0.42 -21.39
C ALA A 188 -32.70 -0.44 -20.36
N ALA A 189 -32.57 -1.74 -20.64
CA ALA A 189 -31.73 -2.65 -19.87
C ALA A 189 -31.96 -2.56 -18.35
N SER A 190 -33.19 -2.88 -17.90
CA SER A 190 -33.54 -2.93 -16.48
C SER A 190 -33.17 -4.26 -15.83
N ILE A 191 -32.73 -4.21 -14.57
CA ILE A 191 -32.52 -5.39 -13.73
C ILE A 191 -33.09 -5.15 -12.33
N TRP A 192 -33.66 -6.20 -11.73
CA TRP A 192 -34.58 -6.08 -10.60
C TRP A 192 -34.07 -6.69 -9.29
N TRP A 193 -34.46 -6.08 -8.17
CA TRP A 193 -34.28 -6.59 -6.81
C TRP A 193 -35.56 -6.50 -5.98
N THR A 194 -35.61 -7.29 -4.91
CA THR A 194 -36.64 -7.22 -3.87
C THR A 194 -36.03 -6.90 -2.51
N TRP A 195 -36.67 -6.00 -1.75
CA TRP A 195 -36.29 -5.68 -0.38
C TRP A 195 -37.53 -5.51 0.51
N SER A 196 -37.41 -5.89 1.78
CA SER A 196 -38.47 -5.78 2.79
C SER A 196 -37.83 -5.50 4.16
N PRO A 197 -38.08 -4.35 4.80
CA PRO A 197 -37.52 -4.06 6.12
C PRO A 197 -38.24 -4.83 7.23
N THR A 198 -37.54 -5.07 8.34
CA THR A 198 -38.09 -5.64 9.57
C THR A 198 -38.69 -4.62 10.53
N ASN A 199 -38.45 -3.32 10.32
CA ASN A 199 -38.96 -2.20 11.12
C ASN A 199 -39.33 -1.04 10.18
N ASN A 200 -40.16 -0.10 10.63
CA ASN A 200 -40.32 1.16 9.90
C ASN A 200 -39.03 1.98 9.99
N THR A 201 -38.54 2.47 8.85
CA THR A 201 -37.26 3.19 8.75
C THR A 201 -37.24 4.05 7.50
N SER A 202 -36.61 5.23 7.55
CA SER A 202 -36.12 5.85 6.31
C SER A 202 -35.08 4.92 5.68
N VAL A 203 -35.01 4.85 4.35
CA VAL A 203 -34.01 4.05 3.64
C VAL A 203 -33.44 4.85 2.47
N LEU A 204 -32.10 4.91 2.40
CA LEU A 204 -31.38 5.29 1.20
C LEU A 204 -31.29 4.06 0.28
N ILE A 205 -31.56 4.26 -1.00
CA ILE A 205 -31.12 3.36 -2.06
C ILE A 205 -30.32 4.19 -3.05
N ASP A 206 -29.07 3.83 -3.31
CA ASP A 206 -28.18 4.54 -4.24
C ASP A 206 -27.47 3.60 -5.22
N THR A 207 -27.02 4.20 -6.32
CA THR A 207 -26.25 3.51 -7.38
C THR A 207 -24.79 3.98 -7.45
N ALA A 208 -24.25 4.51 -6.33
CA ALA A 208 -22.87 4.99 -6.23
C ALA A 208 -21.88 3.92 -6.71
N GLY A 209 -20.88 4.33 -7.51
CA GLY A 209 -19.91 3.44 -8.15
C GLY A 209 -20.41 2.64 -9.36
N SER A 210 -21.62 2.91 -9.88
CA SER A 210 -22.09 2.31 -11.15
C SER A 210 -21.45 3.01 -12.36
N GLY A 211 -20.99 2.22 -13.34
CA GLY A 211 -20.10 2.67 -14.43
C GLY A 211 -20.76 3.38 -15.62
N PHE A 212 -22.04 3.73 -15.55
CA PHE A 212 -22.85 4.30 -16.65
C PHE A 212 -23.79 5.41 -16.11
N GLU A 213 -24.82 5.84 -16.85
CA GLU A 213 -25.89 6.71 -16.34
C GLU A 213 -27.13 5.91 -15.89
N PRO A 214 -27.27 5.60 -14.59
CA PRO A 214 -28.40 4.82 -14.08
C PRO A 214 -29.68 5.62 -13.93
N VAL A 215 -30.80 4.95 -14.21
CA VAL A 215 -32.14 5.28 -13.70
C VAL A 215 -32.44 4.32 -12.55
N LEU A 216 -32.83 4.87 -11.40
CA LEU A 216 -33.21 4.12 -10.21
C LEU A 216 -34.71 4.29 -9.95
N ALA A 217 -35.44 3.20 -9.78
CA ALA A 217 -36.87 3.26 -9.48
C ALA A 217 -37.28 2.22 -8.44
N VAL A 218 -38.14 2.63 -7.50
CA VAL A 218 -38.65 1.81 -6.42
C VAL A 218 -40.18 1.79 -6.48
N TYR A 219 -40.75 0.58 -6.48
CA TYR A 219 -42.18 0.35 -6.60
C TYR A 219 -42.72 -0.54 -5.47
N THR A 220 -44.04 -0.52 -5.28
CA THR A 220 -44.79 -1.59 -4.62
C THR A 220 -45.72 -2.26 -5.63
N GLY A 221 -45.90 -3.58 -5.52
CA GLY A 221 -46.80 -4.35 -6.38
C GLY A 221 -46.35 -5.80 -6.60
N ALA A 222 -47.27 -6.63 -7.12
CA ALA A 222 -47.06 -8.06 -7.31
C ALA A 222 -46.67 -8.47 -8.74
N SER A 223 -47.03 -7.67 -9.75
CA SER A 223 -46.70 -7.81 -11.16
C SER A 223 -46.60 -6.44 -11.83
N LEU A 224 -46.01 -6.38 -13.03
CA LEU A 224 -45.72 -5.15 -13.78
C LEU A 224 -46.95 -4.24 -13.95
N ASP A 225 -48.06 -4.79 -14.44
CA ASP A 225 -49.32 -4.07 -14.72
C ASP A 225 -49.96 -3.35 -13.51
N VAL A 226 -49.51 -3.66 -12.29
CA VAL A 226 -50.05 -3.10 -11.03
C VAL A 226 -48.98 -2.46 -10.15
N LEU A 227 -47.78 -2.19 -10.69
CA LEU A 227 -46.74 -1.46 -9.96
C LEU A 227 -47.17 -0.03 -9.65
N ARG A 228 -46.83 0.42 -8.45
CA ARG A 228 -47.04 1.79 -7.97
C ARG A 228 -45.69 2.38 -7.56
N PRO A 229 -45.24 3.49 -8.16
CA PRO A 229 -43.98 4.12 -7.78
C PRO A 229 -44.03 4.61 -6.34
N VAL A 230 -42.91 4.47 -5.64
CA VAL A 230 -42.65 4.95 -4.28
C VAL A 230 -41.67 6.10 -4.34
N ALA A 231 -40.54 5.89 -5.03
CA ALA A 231 -39.53 6.89 -5.31
C ALA A 231 -38.82 6.54 -6.63
N VAL A 232 -38.34 7.54 -7.36
CA VAL A 232 -37.61 7.40 -8.63
C VAL A 232 -36.55 8.49 -8.72
N SER A 233 -35.43 8.22 -9.40
CA SER A 233 -34.36 9.19 -9.60
C SER A 233 -33.45 8.85 -10.79
N THR A 234 -32.69 9.86 -11.21
CA THR A 234 -31.56 9.80 -12.17
C THR A 234 -30.33 10.39 -11.47
N ASN A 235 -29.20 10.55 -12.17
CA ASN A 235 -28.04 11.25 -11.61
C ASN A 235 -28.42 12.65 -11.08
N ASP A 236 -27.82 13.05 -9.96
CA ASP A 236 -27.96 14.37 -9.33
C ASP A 236 -26.82 15.28 -9.82
N VAL A 237 -27.18 16.27 -10.63
CA VAL A 237 -26.21 17.19 -11.26
C VAL A 237 -25.79 18.33 -10.31
N GLU A 238 -26.53 18.58 -9.23
CA GLU A 238 -26.18 19.62 -8.24
C GLU A 238 -25.07 19.13 -7.29
N HIS A 239 -25.14 17.85 -6.89
CA HIS A 239 -24.16 17.21 -6.01
C HIS A 239 -23.17 16.28 -6.73
N GLY A 240 -23.32 16.08 -8.04
CA GLY A 240 -22.45 15.21 -8.85
C GLY A 240 -22.69 13.69 -8.68
N LEU A 241 -23.75 13.29 -7.96
CA LEU A 241 -23.98 11.91 -7.54
C LEU A 241 -24.65 11.04 -8.60
N LYS A 242 -24.38 9.73 -8.53
CA LYS A 242 -25.19 8.70 -9.22
C LYS A 242 -26.60 8.61 -8.62
N ALA A 243 -27.55 8.11 -9.40
CA ALA A 243 -28.96 8.05 -9.01
C ALA A 243 -29.21 7.44 -7.62
N TYR A 244 -29.90 8.19 -6.76
CA TYR A 244 -30.28 7.77 -5.41
C TYR A 244 -31.72 8.20 -5.09
N VAL A 245 -32.35 7.48 -4.15
CA VAL A 245 -33.66 7.82 -3.56
C VAL A 245 -33.63 7.64 -2.05
N VAL A 246 -34.40 8.46 -1.35
CA VAL A 246 -34.67 8.31 0.10
C VAL A 246 -36.17 8.29 0.31
N PHE A 247 -36.69 7.29 1.03
CA PHE A 247 -38.13 7.15 1.33
C PHE A 247 -38.39 6.36 2.62
N ASP A 248 -39.63 6.42 3.14
CA ASP A 248 -40.04 5.62 4.29
C ASP A 248 -40.32 4.16 3.91
N GLY A 249 -39.40 3.27 4.30
CA GLY A 249 -39.56 1.82 4.27
C GLY A 249 -40.46 1.34 5.41
N LEU A 250 -41.59 0.70 5.09
CA LEU A 250 -42.57 0.21 6.04
C LEU A 250 -42.45 -1.30 6.27
N VAL A 251 -42.55 -1.73 7.53
CA VAL A 251 -42.47 -3.15 7.91
C VAL A 251 -43.56 -3.98 7.23
N GLY A 252 -43.18 -5.14 6.69
CA GLY A 252 -44.09 -6.05 5.99
C GLY A 252 -44.46 -5.62 4.57
N VAL A 253 -43.97 -4.48 4.08
CA VAL A 253 -44.05 -4.11 2.66
C VAL A 253 -42.87 -4.72 1.90
N THR A 254 -43.13 -5.20 0.67
CA THR A 254 -42.09 -5.64 -0.26
C THR A 254 -41.93 -4.59 -1.36
N TYR A 255 -40.75 -3.98 -1.38
CA TYR A 255 -40.33 -3.02 -2.39
C TYR A 255 -39.67 -3.75 -3.56
N ARG A 256 -39.97 -3.30 -4.77
CA ARG A 256 -39.42 -3.76 -6.04
C ARG A 256 -38.49 -2.66 -6.54
N ILE A 257 -37.19 -2.95 -6.65
CA ILE A 257 -36.16 -1.98 -7.03
C ILE A 257 -35.73 -2.34 -8.46
N ALA A 258 -35.79 -1.39 -9.37
CA ALA A 258 -35.22 -1.50 -10.71
C ALA A 258 -34.02 -0.55 -10.84
N VAL A 259 -32.93 -1.05 -11.41
CA VAL A 259 -31.83 -0.22 -11.94
C VAL A 259 -31.79 -0.45 -13.44
N ALA A 260 -31.79 0.63 -14.22
CA ALA A 260 -31.83 0.60 -15.68
C ALA A 260 -30.87 1.64 -16.28
N GLY A 261 -30.57 1.55 -17.57
CA GLY A 261 -29.82 2.57 -18.30
C GLY A 261 -30.70 3.76 -18.69
N TYR A 262 -30.16 4.98 -18.65
CA TYR A 262 -30.87 6.18 -19.12
C TYR A 262 -31.19 6.13 -20.62
N THR A 263 -30.31 5.49 -21.41
CA THR A 263 -30.53 5.08 -22.80
C THR A 263 -30.18 3.60 -23.01
N ASP A 264 -30.34 3.09 -24.23
CA ASP A 264 -29.86 1.77 -24.66
C ASP A 264 -28.33 1.64 -24.75
N ALA A 265 -27.59 2.76 -24.70
CA ALA A 265 -26.14 2.76 -24.57
C ALA A 265 -25.65 2.67 -23.10
N ASP A 266 -26.52 2.95 -22.12
CA ASP A 266 -26.18 3.05 -20.70
C ASP A 266 -26.17 1.68 -20.00
N VAL A 267 -25.19 0.86 -20.39
CA VAL A 267 -24.99 -0.49 -19.83
C VAL A 267 -23.62 -0.68 -19.23
N GLY A 268 -23.56 -1.45 -18.15
CA GLY A 268 -22.30 -1.81 -17.48
C GLY A 268 -22.51 -2.41 -16.09
N LEU A 269 -21.44 -2.36 -15.28
CA LEU A 269 -21.50 -2.83 -13.90
C LEU A 269 -22.40 -1.92 -13.04
N VAL A 270 -23.38 -2.55 -12.40
CA VAL A 270 -24.24 -1.95 -11.39
C VAL A 270 -23.65 -2.22 -10.01
N ARG A 271 -23.50 -1.17 -9.20
CA ARG A 271 -23.37 -1.24 -7.75
C ARG A 271 -24.61 -0.58 -7.16
N LEU A 272 -25.38 -1.34 -6.37
CA LEU A 272 -26.62 -0.88 -5.73
C LEU A 272 -26.45 -1.02 -4.21
N ARG A 273 -26.52 0.09 -3.47
CA ARG A 273 -26.42 0.13 -2.01
C ARG A 273 -27.81 0.42 -1.43
N VAL A 274 -28.24 -0.38 -0.45
CA VAL A 274 -29.47 -0.17 0.34
C VAL A 274 -29.08 0.06 1.79
N VAL A 275 -29.39 1.23 2.36
CA VAL A 275 -29.00 1.60 3.72
C VAL A 275 -30.22 2.06 4.53
N PRO A 276 -30.79 1.19 5.39
CA PRO A 276 -31.76 1.59 6.40
C PRO A 276 -31.15 2.65 7.33
N GLY A 277 -31.81 3.82 7.44
CA GLY A 277 -31.33 4.98 8.19
C GLY A 277 -30.21 5.79 7.51
N GLY A 278 -29.82 5.43 6.28
CA GLY A 278 -28.76 6.13 5.54
C GLY A 278 -29.21 7.44 4.88
N LEU A 279 -28.22 8.25 4.51
CA LEU A 279 -28.33 9.47 3.70
C LEU A 279 -27.31 9.41 2.55
N PRO A 280 -27.54 10.11 1.43
CA PRO A 280 -26.57 10.16 0.33
C PRO A 280 -25.24 10.72 0.81
N ASP A 281 -24.18 10.25 0.17
CA ASP A 281 -22.80 10.57 0.55
C ASP A 281 -22.30 11.77 -0.25
N ILE A 282 -22.09 12.90 0.42
CA ILE A 282 -21.80 14.23 -0.16
C ILE A 282 -20.54 14.87 0.44
N VAL A 283 -19.74 14.10 1.17
CA VAL A 283 -18.58 14.60 1.92
C VAL A 283 -17.31 14.08 1.25
N PRO A 284 -16.46 14.95 0.69
CA PRO A 284 -15.18 14.52 0.12
C PRO A 284 -14.31 13.70 1.09
N PRO A 285 -13.56 12.71 0.59
CA PRO A 285 -12.59 12.01 1.40
C PRO A 285 -11.42 12.92 1.80
N GLU A 286 -10.84 12.67 2.97
CA GLU A 286 -9.61 13.29 3.45
C GLU A 286 -8.40 12.49 2.96
N VAL A 287 -7.29 13.18 2.65
CA VAL A 287 -6.03 12.56 2.19
C VAL A 287 -4.83 13.22 2.88
N GLU A 288 -3.87 12.41 3.32
CA GLU A 288 -2.65 12.85 4.01
C GLU A 288 -1.43 12.17 3.39
N ILE A 289 -0.33 12.90 3.26
CA ILE A 289 0.96 12.41 2.75
C ILE A 289 1.88 12.14 3.94
N VAL A 290 2.44 10.94 4.02
CA VAL A 290 3.27 10.45 5.13
C VAL A 290 4.73 10.19 4.70
N GLU A 291 4.97 9.90 3.43
CA GLU A 291 6.31 9.78 2.83
C GLU A 291 6.39 10.58 1.52
N PRO A 292 7.56 11.18 1.18
CA PRO A 292 8.78 11.27 1.99
C PRO A 292 8.65 12.27 3.15
N ALA A 293 9.44 12.07 4.21
CA ALA A 293 9.54 13.03 5.32
C ALA A 293 10.47 14.21 4.97
N ASP A 294 11.51 13.97 4.17
CA ASP A 294 12.44 14.98 3.68
C ASP A 294 11.94 15.60 2.36
N THR A 295 11.95 16.93 2.27
CA THR A 295 11.57 17.68 1.06
C THR A 295 12.74 17.98 0.12
N VAL A 296 13.98 17.69 0.54
CA VAL A 296 15.20 17.82 -0.27
C VAL A 296 15.78 16.44 -0.49
N LEU A 297 16.00 16.08 -1.76
CA LEU A 297 16.33 14.72 -2.19
C LEU A 297 17.55 14.71 -3.11
N THR A 298 18.36 13.65 -3.01
CA THR A 298 19.55 13.41 -3.85
C THR A 298 19.38 12.24 -4.82
N ASN A 299 18.15 11.74 -4.97
CA ASN A 299 17.79 10.67 -5.89
C ASN A 299 16.51 11.07 -6.63
N ALA A 300 16.53 10.97 -7.97
CA ALA A 300 15.36 11.25 -8.81
C ALA A 300 14.18 10.33 -8.51
N ALA A 301 14.43 9.08 -8.14
CA ALA A 301 13.39 8.10 -7.84
C ALA A 301 12.91 8.23 -6.39
N VAL A 302 11.68 8.72 -6.19
CA VAL A 302 11.05 8.90 -4.88
C VAL A 302 9.79 8.04 -4.77
N ARG A 303 9.52 7.51 -3.57
CA ARG A 303 8.21 6.94 -3.22
C ARG A 303 7.41 8.01 -2.48
N ILE A 304 6.25 8.35 -3.00
CA ILE A 304 5.23 9.11 -2.26
C ILE A 304 4.27 8.09 -1.66
N ALA A 305 3.93 8.22 -0.37
CA ALA A 305 2.98 7.36 0.29
C ALA A 305 2.17 8.12 1.35
N GLY A 306 1.01 7.58 1.70
CA GLY A 306 0.15 8.22 2.69
C GLY A 306 -1.12 7.43 2.98
N VAL A 307 -2.08 8.12 3.61
CA VAL A 307 -3.38 7.57 3.97
C VAL A 307 -4.51 8.38 3.31
N ALA A 308 -5.66 7.74 3.14
CA ALA A 308 -6.90 8.41 2.77
C ALA A 308 -8.08 7.81 3.55
N LEU A 309 -8.98 8.66 4.01
CA LEU A 309 -10.12 8.29 4.83
C LEU A 309 -11.39 8.92 4.28
N ASP A 310 -12.49 8.16 4.31
CA ASP A 310 -13.81 8.65 3.94
C ASP A 310 -14.65 8.89 5.22
N PRO A 311 -15.13 10.13 5.47
CA PRO A 311 -15.87 10.50 6.67
C PRO A 311 -17.14 9.67 6.97
N MET A 312 -17.09 8.95 8.09
CA MET A 312 -18.25 8.27 8.67
C MET A 312 -19.23 9.28 9.28
N PRO A 313 -20.56 9.03 9.26
CA PRO A 313 -21.21 7.72 9.10
C PRO A 313 -21.83 7.42 7.72
N HIS A 314 -21.59 8.24 6.70
CA HIS A 314 -22.25 8.08 5.38
C HIS A 314 -21.31 7.64 4.24
N GLY A 315 -20.00 7.82 4.43
CA GLY A 315 -18.93 7.46 3.51
C GLY A 315 -19.10 6.12 2.81
N THR A 316 -18.91 6.14 1.49
CA THR A 316 -19.03 5.00 0.57
C THR A 316 -17.77 4.16 0.42
N GLY A 317 -16.64 4.68 0.93
CA GLY A 317 -15.27 4.19 0.84
C GLY A 317 -14.45 4.93 -0.22
N VAL A 318 -13.18 5.23 0.07
CA VAL A 318 -12.23 5.79 -0.92
C VAL A 318 -12.08 4.84 -2.11
N SER A 319 -12.43 5.29 -3.32
CA SER A 319 -12.34 4.53 -4.57
C SER A 319 -10.97 4.62 -5.24
N SER A 320 -10.32 5.78 -5.16
CA SER A 320 -9.01 6.02 -5.75
C SER A 320 -8.24 7.14 -5.05
N VAL A 321 -6.92 7.12 -5.24
CA VAL A 321 -6.02 8.24 -4.93
C VAL A 321 -5.16 8.47 -6.17
N THR A 322 -5.05 9.73 -6.58
CA THR A 322 -4.33 10.14 -7.79
C THR A 322 -3.26 11.17 -7.45
N LEU A 323 -2.11 11.07 -8.12
CA LEU A 323 -0.98 11.96 -7.96
C LEU A 323 -0.61 12.60 -9.30
N GLN A 324 -0.42 13.92 -9.31
CA GLN A 324 0.03 14.68 -10.47
C GLN A 324 1.40 15.29 -10.16
N LEU A 325 2.40 15.01 -11.00
CA LEU A 325 3.75 15.57 -10.89
C LEU A 325 3.90 16.74 -11.87
N ASN A 326 4.11 17.95 -11.33
CA ASN A 326 4.16 19.20 -12.09
C ASN A 326 2.91 19.33 -13.01
N ASP A 327 3.04 19.93 -14.19
CA ASP A 327 1.97 20.00 -15.20
C ASP A 327 1.74 18.67 -15.97
N GLY A 328 2.25 17.53 -15.45
CA GLY A 328 2.10 16.21 -16.05
C GLY A 328 0.67 15.63 -15.94
N PRO A 329 0.38 14.49 -16.58
CA PRO A 329 -0.90 13.79 -16.41
C PRO A 329 -1.01 13.14 -15.02
N PRO A 330 -2.20 13.15 -14.38
CA PRO A 330 -2.42 12.41 -13.14
C PRO A 330 -2.20 10.91 -13.29
N SER A 331 -1.63 10.29 -12.26
CA SER A 331 -1.29 8.87 -12.18
C SER A 331 -1.99 8.23 -10.98
N LEU A 332 -2.51 7.01 -11.15
CA LEU A 332 -3.24 6.27 -10.11
C LEU A 332 -2.28 5.63 -9.09
N ALA A 333 -2.53 5.82 -7.80
CA ALA A 333 -1.76 5.19 -6.73
C ALA A 333 -2.07 3.69 -6.58
N THR A 334 -1.15 2.96 -5.94
CA THR A 334 -1.40 1.59 -5.48
C THR A 334 -1.99 1.62 -4.07
N GLY A 335 -3.25 1.20 -3.95
CA GLY A 335 -4.04 1.23 -2.71
C GLY A 335 -4.88 2.49 -2.57
N THR A 336 -5.90 2.44 -1.70
CA THR A 336 -6.80 3.58 -1.43
C THR A 336 -6.62 4.09 0.00
N THR A 337 -6.98 3.32 1.02
CA THR A 337 -6.84 3.72 2.44
C THR A 337 -5.39 3.89 2.88
N ASN A 338 -4.51 2.97 2.46
CA ASN A 338 -3.06 3.13 2.53
C ASN A 338 -2.58 3.12 1.08
N TRP A 339 -2.11 4.26 0.59
CA TRP A 339 -1.80 4.47 -0.82
C TRP A 339 -0.32 4.79 -1.01
N ASN A 340 0.24 4.44 -2.17
CA ASN A 340 1.60 4.84 -2.55
C ASN A 340 1.85 4.81 -4.07
N LEU A 341 2.80 5.62 -4.54
CA LEU A 341 3.24 5.68 -5.92
C LEU A 341 4.74 6.02 -6.00
N GLY A 342 5.45 5.39 -6.95
CA GLY A 342 6.82 5.79 -7.30
C GLY A 342 6.81 6.86 -8.38
N LEU A 343 7.55 7.95 -8.18
CA LEU A 343 7.72 9.05 -9.13
C LEU A 343 9.21 9.25 -9.48
N THR A 344 9.48 9.77 -10.67
CA THR A 344 10.81 10.21 -11.09
C THR A 344 10.82 11.74 -11.23
N LEU A 345 11.55 12.41 -10.34
CA LEU A 345 11.66 13.86 -10.28
C LEU A 345 12.60 14.41 -11.37
N SER A 346 12.33 15.65 -11.81
CA SER A 346 13.29 16.44 -12.59
C SER A 346 14.23 17.21 -11.63
N PRO A 347 15.48 17.53 -12.01
CA PRO A 347 16.34 18.36 -11.17
C PRO A 347 15.70 19.72 -10.83
N GLY A 348 15.94 20.19 -9.60
CA GLY A 348 15.31 21.39 -9.04
C GLY A 348 13.95 21.11 -8.38
N THR A 349 13.11 22.14 -8.33
CA THR A 349 11.80 22.09 -7.65
C THR A 349 10.75 21.32 -8.45
N ASN A 350 10.08 20.38 -7.78
CA ASN A 350 8.94 19.62 -8.27
C ASN A 350 7.75 19.85 -7.32
N VAL A 351 6.54 19.88 -7.88
CA VAL A 351 5.28 19.94 -7.12
C VAL A 351 4.50 18.67 -7.39
N VAL A 352 4.11 17.96 -6.33
CA VAL A 352 3.24 16.79 -6.38
C VAL A 352 1.88 17.19 -5.80
N SER A 353 0.83 17.12 -6.60
CA SER A 353 -0.55 17.31 -6.17
C SER A 353 -1.21 15.95 -5.96
N VAL A 354 -1.87 15.76 -4.81
CA VAL A 354 -2.53 14.49 -4.43
C VAL A 354 -4.01 14.72 -4.18
N VAL A 355 -4.87 13.94 -4.84
CA VAL A 355 -6.33 14.01 -4.71
C VAL A 355 -6.90 12.61 -4.49
N ALA A 356 -7.76 12.45 -3.48
CA ALA A 356 -8.56 11.25 -3.25
C ALA A 356 -9.98 11.42 -3.82
N GLU A 357 -10.62 10.31 -4.16
CA GLU A 357 -12.00 10.24 -4.66
C GLU A 357 -12.71 9.06 -3.99
N ASP A 358 -13.96 9.23 -3.58
CA ASP A 358 -14.77 8.17 -2.96
C ASP A 358 -15.56 7.36 -4.01
N VAL A 359 -16.46 6.47 -3.57
CA VAL A 359 -17.30 5.66 -4.46
C VAL A 359 -18.61 6.38 -4.85
N ALA A 360 -18.96 7.48 -4.20
CA ALA A 360 -20.08 8.36 -4.56
C ALA A 360 -19.75 9.29 -5.74
N GLY A 361 -18.48 9.70 -5.83
CA GLY A 361 -17.93 10.67 -6.79
C GLY A 361 -17.39 11.95 -6.15
N ASN A 362 -17.39 12.08 -4.82
CA ASN A 362 -16.84 13.28 -4.16
C ASN A 362 -15.30 13.22 -4.18
N ARG A 363 -14.66 14.37 -4.37
CA ARG A 363 -13.21 14.50 -4.59
C ARG A 363 -12.60 15.45 -3.58
N SER A 364 -11.47 15.07 -2.99
CA SER A 364 -10.75 15.89 -2.01
C SER A 364 -10.25 17.20 -2.64
N GLU A 365 -10.05 18.22 -1.80
CA GLU A 365 -9.13 19.31 -2.16
C GLU A 365 -7.71 18.72 -2.39
N PRO A 366 -6.90 19.33 -3.27
CA PRO A 366 -5.56 18.82 -3.59
C PRO A 366 -4.56 19.13 -2.47
N VAL A 367 -3.92 18.09 -1.93
CA VAL A 367 -2.79 18.24 -1.02
C VAL A 367 -1.50 18.39 -1.84
N LEU A 368 -0.76 19.46 -1.60
CA LEU A 368 0.47 19.78 -2.33
C LEU A 368 1.71 19.42 -1.50
N LEU A 369 2.61 18.63 -2.09
CA LEU A 369 3.96 18.37 -1.60
C LEU A 369 4.96 19.03 -2.56
N ILE A 370 5.91 19.79 -2.03
CA ILE A 370 7.00 20.40 -2.81
C ILE A 370 8.30 19.64 -2.50
N LEU A 371 8.96 19.14 -3.54
CA LEU A 371 10.20 18.37 -3.45
C LEU A 371 11.29 19.02 -4.30
N TYR A 372 12.44 19.33 -3.71
CA TYR A 372 13.64 19.75 -4.43
C TYR A 372 14.54 18.52 -4.66
N TYR A 373 14.83 18.19 -5.91
CA TYR A 373 15.79 17.14 -6.26
C TYR A 373 17.09 17.78 -6.75
N SER A 374 18.14 17.71 -5.93
CA SER A 374 19.48 18.10 -6.36
C SER A 374 20.22 16.90 -6.94
N ALA A 375 20.78 17.08 -8.15
CA ALA A 375 21.56 16.06 -8.84
C ALA A 375 23.04 16.02 -8.40
N VAL A 376 23.53 17.09 -7.77
CA VAL A 376 24.88 17.20 -7.21
C VAL A 376 24.72 17.50 -5.71
N PRO A 377 25.00 16.56 -4.78
CA PRO A 377 24.58 16.67 -3.37
C PRO A 377 25.07 17.89 -2.59
N ASN A 378 26.01 18.66 -3.14
CA ASN A 378 26.57 19.87 -2.57
C ASN A 378 26.61 21.03 -3.57
N ASP A 379 25.60 21.08 -4.45
CA ASP A 379 25.33 22.22 -5.35
C ASP A 379 24.99 23.47 -4.53
N ASP A 380 23.88 23.42 -3.78
CA ASP A 380 23.44 24.52 -2.93
C ASP A 380 24.43 24.74 -1.76
N PHE A 381 24.71 25.99 -1.40
CA PHE A 381 25.46 26.41 -0.21
C PHE A 381 24.91 25.79 1.09
N ALA A 382 23.58 25.60 1.15
CA ALA A 382 22.91 24.94 2.27
C ALA A 382 23.21 23.43 2.35
N GLY A 383 23.57 22.80 1.22
CA GLY A 383 23.97 21.38 1.10
C GLY A 383 25.47 21.13 1.23
N ALA A 384 26.27 22.14 1.60
CA ALA A 384 27.73 22.03 1.69
C ALA A 384 28.20 20.83 2.54
N LEU A 385 29.13 20.04 1.99
CA LEU A 385 29.64 18.81 2.63
C LEU A 385 30.81 19.07 3.60
N GLU A 386 30.86 18.32 4.71
CA GLU A 386 31.93 18.44 5.71
C GLU A 386 33.26 17.89 5.20
N LEU A 387 34.32 18.71 5.28
CA LEU A 387 35.71 18.26 5.24
C LEU A 387 36.15 17.92 6.67
N SER A 388 36.48 16.65 6.92
CA SER A 388 36.67 16.11 8.28
C SER A 388 38.11 15.68 8.55
N GLY A 389 38.64 16.03 9.74
CA GLY A 389 39.99 15.67 10.16
C GLY A 389 41.03 16.72 9.79
N PHE A 390 42.29 16.30 9.60
CA PHE A 390 43.42 17.21 9.34
C PHE A 390 43.92 17.16 7.89
N SER A 391 43.54 16.16 7.09
CA SER A 391 43.81 16.13 5.66
C SER A 391 42.92 15.13 4.94
N GLY A 392 42.73 15.33 3.64
CA GLY A 392 41.97 14.41 2.80
C GLY A 392 41.92 14.86 1.34
N SER A 393 41.22 14.05 0.53
CA SER A 393 40.92 14.34 -0.87
C SER A 393 39.46 13.98 -1.14
N VAL A 394 38.74 14.86 -1.84
CA VAL A 394 37.37 14.63 -2.32
C VAL A 394 37.31 14.81 -3.83
N THR A 395 36.31 14.21 -4.48
CA THR A 395 36.14 14.25 -5.94
C THR A 395 34.65 14.24 -6.26
N VAL A 396 34.23 15.13 -7.16
CA VAL A 396 32.82 15.32 -7.58
C VAL A 396 32.79 15.76 -9.05
N THR A 397 31.60 15.79 -9.67
CA THR A 397 31.38 16.34 -11.01
C THR A 397 30.35 17.45 -10.95
N ASN A 398 30.68 18.64 -11.46
CA ASN A 398 29.79 19.82 -11.44
C ASN A 398 28.92 19.96 -12.71
N ASP A 399 28.79 18.90 -13.53
CA ASP A 399 28.05 18.89 -14.81
C ASP A 399 26.56 19.26 -14.72
N LEU A 400 25.97 19.20 -13.53
CA LEU A 400 24.58 19.60 -13.24
C LEU A 400 24.49 20.54 -12.02
N ALA A 401 25.62 21.15 -11.62
CA ALA A 401 25.63 22.19 -10.60
C ALA A 401 25.07 23.52 -11.16
N THR A 402 24.66 24.44 -10.30
CA THR A 402 24.02 25.70 -10.66
C THR A 402 24.39 26.83 -9.70
N ARG A 403 24.83 27.96 -10.25
CA ARG A 403 25.11 29.17 -9.45
C ARG A 403 23.84 29.74 -8.79
N GLU A 404 23.86 29.92 -7.49
CA GLU A 404 22.75 30.42 -6.66
C GLU A 404 22.55 31.95 -6.74
N ALA A 405 21.38 32.39 -6.29
CA ALA A 405 21.09 33.81 -6.10
C ALA A 405 21.93 34.41 -4.95
N ASP A 406 22.42 35.64 -5.13
CA ASP A 406 23.38 36.33 -4.24
C ASP A 406 24.75 35.62 -4.06
N GLU A 407 25.07 34.59 -4.87
CA GLU A 407 26.35 33.89 -4.78
C GLU A 407 27.55 34.77 -5.21
N PRO A 408 28.62 34.90 -4.40
CA PRO A 408 29.79 35.71 -4.74
C PRO A 408 30.58 35.17 -5.95
N MET A 409 31.18 36.06 -6.73
CA MET A 409 32.11 35.69 -7.81
C MET A 409 33.42 35.12 -7.23
N HIS A 410 33.59 33.79 -7.32
CA HIS A 410 34.80 33.11 -6.84
C HIS A 410 36.04 33.61 -7.60
N ALA A 411 37.10 33.96 -6.87
CA ALA A 411 38.31 34.61 -7.38
C ALA A 411 38.10 35.88 -8.25
N ASN A 412 36.90 36.49 -8.23
CA ASN A 412 36.43 37.56 -9.13
C ASN A 412 36.12 37.12 -10.58
N ASN A 413 35.93 35.83 -10.86
CA ASN A 413 35.46 35.31 -12.14
C ASN A 413 33.95 35.00 -12.11
N GLU A 414 33.32 34.86 -13.28
CA GLU A 414 31.85 34.74 -13.39
C GLU A 414 31.30 33.39 -12.94
N GLY A 415 32.10 32.32 -13.02
CA GLY A 415 31.71 30.99 -12.56
C GLY A 415 30.50 30.41 -13.30
N GLY A 416 29.72 29.58 -12.62
CA GLY A 416 28.40 29.13 -13.08
C GLY A 416 27.92 27.78 -12.52
N HIS A 417 28.85 26.96 -12.04
CA HIS A 417 28.64 25.55 -11.68
C HIS A 417 29.46 25.23 -10.41
N SER A 418 29.20 25.99 -9.35
CA SER A 418 29.87 25.90 -8.05
C SER A 418 29.46 24.65 -7.27
N VAL A 419 30.34 24.18 -6.39
CA VAL A 419 30.07 23.13 -5.41
C VAL A 419 30.68 23.50 -4.07
N TRP A 420 29.93 23.26 -3.00
CA TRP A 420 30.24 23.78 -1.67
C TRP A 420 30.69 22.72 -0.68
N TYR A 421 31.64 23.08 0.16
CA TYR A 421 32.10 22.31 1.31
C TYR A 421 32.18 23.21 2.53
N TRP A 422 32.26 22.63 3.74
CA TRP A 422 32.62 23.37 4.94
C TRP A 422 33.65 22.64 5.79
N PHE A 423 34.47 23.41 6.50
CA PHE A 423 35.49 22.93 7.41
C PHE A 423 35.36 23.63 8.76
N ARG A 424 35.27 22.87 9.85
CA ARG A 424 35.34 23.41 11.21
C ARG A 424 36.77 23.29 11.73
N ALA A 425 37.43 24.41 11.94
CA ALA A 425 38.82 24.43 12.41
C ALA A 425 38.91 23.95 13.89
N PRO A 426 39.51 22.78 14.20
CA PRO A 426 39.56 22.24 15.57
C PRO A 426 40.56 22.97 16.47
N ALA A 427 41.38 23.85 15.89
CA ALA A 427 42.40 24.67 16.51
C ALA A 427 42.64 25.91 15.63
N THR A 428 43.47 26.85 16.08
CA THR A 428 44.01 27.91 15.23
C THR A 428 45.12 27.33 14.36
N GLY A 429 45.09 27.54 13.05
CA GLY A 429 46.02 26.89 12.12
C GLY A 429 45.97 27.40 10.69
N LEU A 430 46.70 26.72 9.81
CA LEU A 430 46.73 27.00 8.38
C LEU A 430 46.00 25.88 7.63
N LEU A 431 44.99 26.22 6.81
CA LEU A 431 44.37 25.30 5.86
C LEU A 431 44.94 25.56 4.47
N ARG A 432 45.72 24.62 3.95
CA ARG A 432 46.10 24.54 2.54
C ARG A 432 45.01 23.79 1.78
N LEU A 433 44.66 24.31 0.60
CA LEU A 433 43.68 23.73 -0.33
C LEU A 433 44.27 23.75 -1.74
N THR A 434 44.13 22.66 -2.50
CA THR A 434 44.50 22.62 -3.92
C THR A 434 43.49 21.79 -4.72
N THR A 435 43.14 22.23 -5.92
CA THR A 435 42.25 21.50 -6.84
C THR A 435 43.01 20.68 -7.88
N GLN A 436 44.32 20.49 -7.67
CA GLN A 436 45.21 19.78 -8.57
C GLN A 436 44.67 18.38 -8.91
N GLY A 437 44.65 18.05 -10.21
CA GLY A 437 44.09 16.80 -10.71
C GLY A 437 42.61 16.86 -11.08
N SER A 438 41.96 18.02 -10.96
CA SER A 438 40.70 18.33 -11.66
C SER A 438 40.85 18.21 -13.19
N SER A 439 39.74 18.04 -13.92
CA SER A 439 39.72 17.93 -15.39
C SER A 439 39.33 19.23 -16.10
N ILE A 440 39.12 20.30 -15.34
CA ILE A 440 38.75 21.65 -15.81
C ILE A 440 39.64 22.67 -15.13
N ASP A 441 39.69 23.86 -15.73
CA ASP A 441 40.22 25.07 -15.11
C ASP A 441 39.28 25.53 -13.98
N THR A 442 39.81 25.82 -12.78
CA THR A 442 39.01 25.94 -11.54
C THR A 442 39.09 27.30 -10.88
N LEU A 443 38.02 27.65 -10.18
CA LEU A 443 37.96 28.73 -9.19
C LEU A 443 37.90 28.09 -7.80
N LEU A 444 38.62 28.65 -6.82
CA LEU A 444 38.62 28.18 -5.44
C LEU A 444 38.51 29.36 -4.49
N ALA A 445 37.58 29.32 -3.55
CA ALA A 445 37.40 30.39 -2.56
C ALA A 445 37.02 29.86 -1.18
N VAL A 446 37.46 30.56 -0.13
CA VAL A 446 37.16 30.28 1.28
C VAL A 446 36.49 31.49 1.91
N TYR A 447 35.39 31.26 2.62
CA TYR A 447 34.52 32.29 3.20
C TYR A 447 34.21 32.04 4.69
N GLU A 448 34.01 33.11 5.45
CA GLU A 448 33.25 33.10 6.71
C GLU A 448 31.85 33.68 6.46
N GLY A 449 30.81 33.10 7.07
CA GLY A 449 29.44 33.64 6.98
C GLY A 449 28.37 32.64 7.41
N ARG A 450 27.11 32.92 7.04
CA ARG A 450 25.94 32.07 7.33
C ARG A 450 24.91 31.97 6.20
N SER A 451 25.00 32.85 5.20
CA SER A 451 24.23 32.83 3.95
C SER A 451 25.10 33.47 2.86
N LEU A 452 24.81 33.18 1.58
CA LEU A 452 25.51 33.75 0.42
C LEU A 452 25.66 35.28 0.50
N SER A 453 24.56 35.96 0.82
CA SER A 453 24.46 37.41 1.03
C SER A 453 25.28 37.99 2.20
N GLU A 454 25.80 37.15 3.10
CA GLU A 454 26.64 37.52 4.24
C GLU A 454 28.08 36.97 4.15
N LEU A 455 28.49 36.35 3.03
CA LEU A 455 29.81 35.74 2.89
C LEU A 455 30.95 36.77 2.83
N LEU A 456 31.87 36.66 3.78
CA LEU A 456 33.12 37.41 3.85
C LEU A 456 34.26 36.56 3.31
N LEU A 457 34.91 37.03 2.25
CA LEU A 457 36.03 36.33 1.62
C LEU A 457 37.26 36.31 2.55
N VAL A 458 37.79 35.10 2.81
CA VAL A 458 39.02 34.86 3.57
C VAL A 458 40.22 34.74 2.63
N ALA A 459 40.08 33.94 1.58
CA ALA A 459 41.08 33.74 0.53
C ALA A 459 40.39 33.22 -0.75
N ALA A 460 40.93 33.55 -1.92
CA ALA A 460 40.55 32.90 -3.17
C ALA A 460 41.76 32.77 -4.10
N ASN A 461 41.69 31.81 -5.01
CA ASN A 461 42.63 31.60 -6.10
C ASN A 461 41.91 31.06 -7.33
N ASP A 462 42.52 31.32 -8.49
CA ASP A 462 42.05 30.96 -9.83
C ASP A 462 43.10 29.97 -10.36
N ASP A 463 44.21 30.54 -10.85
CA ASP A 463 45.45 29.83 -11.17
C ASP A 463 46.42 29.75 -9.96
N ALA A 464 46.85 28.54 -9.60
CA ALA A 464 47.94 28.32 -8.63
C ALA A 464 49.27 28.92 -9.12
N ASN A 465 49.51 28.84 -10.43
CA ASN A 465 50.57 29.53 -11.16
C ASN A 465 50.03 29.92 -12.55
N PRO A 466 50.50 31.00 -13.22
CA PRO A 466 49.91 31.44 -14.49
C PRO A 466 49.90 30.36 -15.59
N GLY A 467 48.71 29.98 -16.06
CA GLY A 467 48.46 28.90 -17.01
C GLY A 467 48.52 27.49 -16.43
N SER A 468 48.23 27.31 -15.14
CA SER A 468 48.24 26.02 -14.45
C SER A 468 46.94 25.22 -14.59
N GLY A 469 45.79 25.89 -14.69
CA GLY A 469 44.48 25.23 -14.86
C GLY A 469 43.99 24.50 -13.61
N TYR A 470 44.49 24.89 -12.43
CA TYR A 470 44.00 24.46 -11.12
C TYR A 470 44.36 25.52 -10.07
N SER A 471 43.58 25.60 -9.01
CA SER A 471 43.75 26.57 -7.94
C SER A 471 44.50 26.00 -6.76
N GLU A 472 45.29 26.83 -6.07
CA GLU A 472 45.90 26.52 -4.77
C GLU A 472 45.91 27.77 -3.88
N LEU A 473 45.54 27.60 -2.60
CA LEU A 473 45.60 28.67 -1.60
C LEU A 473 45.96 28.15 -0.21
N THR A 474 46.28 29.07 0.70
CA THR A 474 46.41 28.78 2.13
C THR A 474 45.71 29.87 2.93
N ALA A 475 44.80 29.48 3.82
CA ALA A 475 44.02 30.36 4.68
C ALA A 475 44.42 30.18 6.15
N THR A 476 44.54 31.28 6.90
CA THR A 476 44.69 31.21 8.37
C THR A 476 43.31 31.10 9.00
N LEU A 477 43.05 30.00 9.69
CA LEU A 477 41.75 29.70 10.30
C LEU A 477 41.81 29.87 11.81
N ALA A 478 40.78 30.49 12.39
CA ALA A 478 40.63 30.61 13.83
C ALA A 478 39.84 29.43 14.40
N ARG A 479 40.26 28.96 15.58
CA ARG A 479 39.67 27.83 16.30
C ARG A 479 38.14 27.94 16.47
N ASP A 480 37.47 26.78 16.39
CA ASP A 480 36.03 26.55 16.64
C ASP A 480 35.08 27.27 15.65
N ARG A 481 35.61 27.99 14.65
CA ARG A 481 34.86 28.57 13.53
C ARG A 481 34.57 27.55 12.42
N VAL A 482 33.54 27.84 11.64
CA VAL A 482 33.20 27.15 10.39
C VAL A 482 33.61 28.06 9.23
N TYR A 483 34.27 27.48 8.24
CA TYR A 483 34.65 28.08 6.98
C TYR A 483 33.95 27.35 5.85
N TYR A 484 33.40 28.08 4.89
CA TYR A 484 32.84 27.50 3.67
C TYR A 484 33.86 27.57 2.54
N ILE A 485 33.95 26.52 1.73
CA ILE A 485 34.86 26.40 0.60
C ILE A 485 33.99 26.20 -0.64
N ALA A 486 34.12 27.09 -1.62
CA ALA A 486 33.51 26.95 -2.94
C ALA A 486 34.55 26.51 -3.96
N ILE A 487 34.16 25.62 -4.86
CA ILE A 487 34.91 25.25 -6.06
C ILE A 487 33.99 25.43 -7.26
N ASP A 488 34.44 26.08 -8.33
CA ASP A 488 33.66 26.29 -9.57
C ASP A 488 34.60 26.16 -10.78
N GLY A 489 34.07 26.20 -11.99
CA GLY A 489 34.86 26.20 -13.23
C GLY A 489 35.11 27.60 -13.78
N PHE A 490 36.32 27.87 -14.24
CA PHE A 490 36.61 29.12 -14.95
C PHE A 490 35.70 29.25 -16.18
N GLY A 491 35.03 30.40 -16.30
CA GLY A 491 34.08 30.69 -17.39
C GLY A 491 32.87 29.75 -17.47
N GLY A 492 32.48 29.10 -16.35
CA GLY A 492 31.39 28.13 -16.33
C GLY A 492 31.77 26.75 -16.89
N SER A 493 33.04 26.36 -16.78
CA SER A 493 33.50 25.03 -17.19
C SER A 493 32.92 23.92 -16.30
N THR A 494 32.51 22.79 -16.88
CA THR A 494 32.07 21.61 -16.12
C THR A 494 32.91 20.37 -16.38
N GLY A 495 33.01 19.52 -15.36
CA GLY A 495 33.67 18.23 -15.42
C GLY A 495 34.01 17.70 -14.03
N LYS A 496 35.10 16.92 -13.93
CA LYS A 496 35.53 16.30 -12.68
C LYS A 496 36.40 17.25 -11.86
N LEU A 497 35.87 17.70 -10.72
CA LEU A 497 36.59 18.44 -9.69
C LEU A 497 37.29 17.49 -8.71
N VAL A 498 38.47 17.89 -8.24
CA VAL A 498 39.20 17.32 -7.10
C VAL A 498 39.45 18.45 -6.10
N LEU A 499 39.40 18.15 -4.80
CA LEU A 499 39.94 19.03 -3.76
C LEU A 499 40.77 18.21 -2.79
N GLU A 500 42.06 18.52 -2.70
CA GLU A 500 42.92 18.06 -1.62
C GLU A 500 43.03 19.16 -0.57
N TYR A 501 42.94 18.77 0.70
CA TYR A 501 43.02 19.69 1.85
C TYR A 501 43.98 19.18 2.91
N GLU A 502 44.66 20.11 3.57
CA GLU A 502 45.63 19.86 4.62
C GLU A 502 45.60 20.99 5.65
N PHE A 503 45.35 20.66 6.92
CA PHE A 503 45.23 21.61 8.02
C PHE A 503 46.34 21.40 9.05
N GLU A 504 47.21 22.39 9.20
CA GLU A 504 48.30 22.40 10.19
C GLU A 504 47.90 23.24 11.42
N PRO A 505 47.71 22.63 12.61
CA PRO A 505 47.49 23.38 13.84
C PRO A 505 48.76 24.13 14.28
N THR A 506 48.57 25.39 14.67
CA THR A 506 49.60 26.17 15.38
C THR A 506 49.52 26.00 16.91
N GLU A 507 48.45 25.37 17.41
CA GLU A 507 48.25 24.99 18.81
C GLU A 507 48.70 23.52 19.06
N ILE A 508 49.21 23.22 20.25
CA ILE A 508 49.55 21.84 20.64
C ILE A 508 48.25 21.05 20.86
N MET A 509 48.07 19.99 20.09
CA MET A 509 46.91 19.09 20.22
C MET A 509 47.18 17.92 21.19
N ARG A 510 46.11 17.40 21.78
CA ARG A 510 46.08 16.23 22.68
C ARG A 510 44.96 15.28 22.29
N THR A 511 45.22 14.00 22.38
CA THR A 511 44.29 12.93 22.02
C THR A 511 43.31 12.69 23.16
N LEU A 512 42.02 12.71 22.88
CA LEU A 512 40.98 12.13 23.74
C LEU A 512 40.40 10.91 23.01
N ASN A 513 40.70 9.72 23.51
CA ASN A 513 40.14 8.47 23.00
C ASN A 513 39.00 8.02 23.92
N VAL A 514 37.76 8.09 23.44
CA VAL A 514 36.56 7.69 24.19
C VAL A 514 35.96 6.42 23.57
N ILE A 515 35.90 5.36 24.35
CA ILE A 515 35.38 4.04 23.96
C ILE A 515 34.09 3.78 24.73
N ALA A 516 33.11 3.15 24.08
CA ALA A 516 31.92 2.63 24.75
C ALA A 516 32.01 1.11 24.95
N GLY A 517 31.55 0.64 26.11
CA GLY A 517 31.19 -0.76 26.32
C GLY A 517 29.87 -1.11 25.61
N PRO A 518 29.54 -2.41 25.43
CA PRO A 518 28.26 -2.82 24.86
C PRO A 518 27.09 -2.27 25.68
N GLY A 519 26.03 -1.79 25.01
CA GLY A 519 24.86 -1.20 25.69
C GLY A 519 24.87 0.32 25.80
N GLY A 520 25.57 1.02 24.92
CA GLY A 520 25.62 2.48 24.91
C GLY A 520 26.67 3.06 23.97
N SER A 521 26.61 4.37 23.79
CA SER A 521 27.60 5.17 23.08
C SER A 521 28.21 6.24 23.99
N ALA A 522 29.21 6.97 23.50
CA ALA A 522 29.85 8.05 24.23
C ALA A 522 30.17 9.22 23.30
N VAL A 523 30.02 10.45 23.80
CA VAL A 523 30.30 11.70 23.08
C VAL A 523 31.20 12.62 23.92
N PRO A 524 32.10 13.43 23.33
CA PRO A 524 32.43 13.47 21.90
C PRO A 524 33.11 12.16 21.44
N ALA A 525 33.15 11.95 20.14
CA ALA A 525 33.90 10.87 19.52
C ALA A 525 35.41 11.02 19.77
N PRO A 526 36.22 9.95 19.63
CA PRO A 526 37.67 10.03 19.68
C PRO A 526 38.24 11.11 18.75
N GLY A 527 39.17 11.93 19.24
CA GLY A 527 39.69 13.05 18.46
C GLY A 527 40.90 13.75 19.07
N LEU A 528 41.41 14.75 18.34
CA LEU A 528 42.46 15.66 18.77
C LEU A 528 41.84 17.00 19.22
N PHE A 529 42.24 17.46 20.41
CA PHE A 529 41.71 18.66 21.05
C PHE A 529 42.85 19.55 21.56
N PRO A 530 42.74 20.89 21.52
CA PRO A 530 43.82 21.77 21.96
C PRO A 530 44.21 21.57 23.43
N GLN A 531 45.50 21.67 23.73
CA GLN A 531 46.02 21.50 25.09
C GLN A 531 45.41 22.53 26.05
N GLY A 532 44.93 22.05 27.21
CA GLY A 532 44.24 22.88 28.20
C GLY A 532 42.77 23.17 27.88
N SER A 533 42.23 22.70 26.74
CA SER A 533 40.79 22.71 26.50
C SER A 533 40.04 21.84 27.53
N ILE A 534 38.78 22.17 27.77
CA ILE A 534 37.88 21.39 28.64
C ILE A 534 36.90 20.62 27.75
N GLN A 535 36.82 19.31 27.95
CA GLN A 535 35.90 18.43 27.25
C GLN A 535 34.85 17.88 28.23
N VAL A 536 33.59 17.81 27.79
CA VAL A 536 32.47 17.29 28.58
C VAL A 536 32.05 15.95 27.97
N VAL A 537 32.58 14.87 28.53
CA VAL A 537 32.39 13.52 28.03
C VAL A 537 31.12 12.92 28.64
N THR A 538 30.17 12.54 27.79
CA THR A 538 28.84 12.04 28.17
C THR A 538 28.64 10.64 27.62
N ALA A 539 28.22 9.72 28.49
CA ALA A 539 27.83 8.37 28.12
C ALA A 539 26.31 8.31 27.90
N LEU A 540 25.88 7.66 26.83
CA LEU A 540 24.50 7.58 26.38
C LEU A 540 24.09 6.10 26.32
N PRO A 541 23.37 5.57 27.33
CA PRO A 541 22.96 4.16 27.35
C PRO A 541 22.01 3.83 26.20
N GLU A 542 22.15 2.63 25.63
CA GLU A 542 21.19 2.08 24.67
C GLU A 542 19.91 1.60 25.37
N ARG A 543 18.86 1.32 24.58
CA ARG A 543 17.59 0.81 25.11
C ARG A 543 17.81 -0.50 25.86
N GLY A 544 17.36 -0.56 27.12
CA GLY A 544 17.56 -1.71 27.98
C GLY A 544 18.91 -1.72 28.73
N PHE A 545 19.64 -0.60 28.75
CA PHE A 545 20.88 -0.45 29.52
C PHE A 545 20.88 0.82 30.38
N VAL A 546 21.74 0.85 31.40
CA VAL A 546 22.09 2.06 32.16
C VAL A 546 23.60 2.21 32.33
N PHE A 547 24.07 3.45 32.36
CA PHE A 547 25.47 3.77 32.62
C PHE A 547 25.88 3.43 34.06
N THR A 548 27.13 2.97 34.24
CA THR A 548 27.67 2.54 35.55
C THR A 548 28.96 3.26 35.95
N GLY A 549 29.76 3.73 34.99
CA GLY A 549 30.99 4.46 35.27
C GLY A 549 31.96 4.58 34.09
N TRP A 550 32.83 5.58 34.19
CA TRP A 550 34.01 5.79 33.36
C TRP A 550 35.21 5.07 33.95
N GLN A 551 36.07 4.53 33.09
CA GLN A 551 37.35 3.91 33.44
C GLN A 551 38.46 4.38 32.52
N GLY A 552 39.72 4.31 32.97
CA GLY A 552 40.90 4.61 32.15
C GLY A 552 41.78 5.67 32.81
N THR A 553 42.14 6.73 32.08
CA THR A 553 42.92 7.86 32.62
C THR A 553 42.17 8.59 33.75
N VAL A 554 40.83 8.53 33.77
CA VAL A 554 39.97 9.02 34.85
C VAL A 554 38.90 7.96 35.17
N ASN A 555 38.85 7.49 36.42
CA ASN A 555 37.81 6.58 36.90
C ASN A 555 36.74 7.40 37.65
N ALA A 556 35.48 7.37 37.21
CA ALA A 556 34.40 8.18 37.80
C ALA A 556 32.99 7.60 37.56
N THR A 557 32.11 7.66 38.55
CA THR A 557 30.68 7.27 38.41
C THR A 557 29.77 8.40 37.93
N ARG A 558 30.27 9.64 37.84
CA ARG A 558 29.51 10.82 37.38
C ARG A 558 29.42 10.86 35.86
N ASN A 559 28.23 11.16 35.35
CA ASN A 559 27.95 11.41 33.93
C ASN A 559 27.05 12.67 33.82
N PRO A 560 27.39 13.68 32.99
CA PRO A 560 28.64 13.86 32.25
C PRO A 560 29.88 14.01 33.13
N LEU A 561 31.03 13.57 32.60
CA LEU A 561 32.37 13.75 33.15
C LEU A 561 33.05 14.96 32.50
N VAL A 562 33.74 15.77 33.29
CA VAL A 562 34.52 16.92 32.79
C VAL A 562 36.00 16.55 32.80
N VAL A 563 36.67 16.73 31.67
CA VAL A 563 38.08 16.38 31.43
C VAL A 563 38.83 17.63 30.98
N VAL A 564 40.08 17.81 31.43
CA VAL A 564 40.97 18.87 30.95
C VAL A 564 42.07 18.23 30.12
N MET A 565 42.29 18.73 28.91
CA MET A 565 43.26 18.19 27.94
C MET A 565 44.69 18.63 28.27
N ASP A 566 45.16 18.32 29.48
CA ASP A 566 46.55 18.55 29.91
C ASP A 566 47.54 17.52 29.33
N ARG A 567 47.02 16.37 28.92
CA ARG A 567 47.71 15.19 28.37
C ARG A 567 46.78 14.45 27.42
N ASP A 568 47.27 13.35 26.84
CA ASP A 568 46.45 12.39 26.10
C ASP A 568 45.63 11.51 27.07
N HIS A 569 44.31 11.45 26.88
CA HIS A 569 43.36 10.75 27.73
C HIS A 569 42.74 9.55 27.00
N ALA A 570 42.59 8.43 27.70
CA ALA A 570 41.86 7.26 27.22
C ALA A 570 40.77 6.90 28.25
N LEU A 571 39.51 6.88 27.82
CA LEU A 571 38.34 6.68 28.67
C LEU A 571 37.38 5.65 28.08
N THR A 572 36.83 4.79 28.94
CA THR A 572 35.84 3.77 28.58
C THR A 572 34.57 3.95 29.39
N ALA A 573 33.43 4.17 28.72
CA ALA A 573 32.10 4.13 29.34
C ALA A 573 31.68 2.67 29.58
N SER A 574 31.25 2.34 30.80
CA SER A 574 30.70 1.03 31.16
C SER A 574 29.19 1.11 31.35
N PHE A 575 28.45 0.18 30.73
CA PHE A 575 26.99 0.05 30.85
C PHE A 575 26.63 -1.32 31.45
N ARG A 576 25.45 -1.41 32.06
CA ARG A 576 24.85 -2.68 32.51
C ARG A 576 23.46 -2.85 31.88
N VAL A 577 23.07 -4.11 31.67
CA VAL A 577 21.70 -4.44 31.23
C VAL A 577 20.71 -4.05 32.33
N VAL A 578 19.53 -3.59 31.95
CA VAL A 578 18.37 -3.48 32.83
C VAL A 578 17.54 -4.75 32.62
N GLU A 579 17.73 -5.74 33.48
CA GLU A 579 16.80 -6.87 33.56
C GLU A 579 15.41 -6.36 33.95
N CYS A 580 14.35 -6.98 33.43
CA CYS A 580 13.00 -6.65 33.87
C CYS A 580 12.84 -6.99 35.36
N THR A 581 12.18 -6.11 36.09
CA THR A 581 11.94 -6.25 37.52
C THR A 581 10.83 -7.27 37.80
N GLU A 582 9.83 -7.32 36.93
CA GLU A 582 8.87 -8.42 36.85
C GLU A 582 8.55 -8.69 35.37
N GLY A 583 8.57 -9.96 34.99
CA GLY A 583 8.21 -10.42 33.64
C GLY A 583 7.15 -11.52 33.67
N PHE A 584 6.52 -11.77 34.82
CA PHE A 584 5.43 -12.74 35.04
C PHE A 584 5.78 -14.21 34.71
N GLU A 585 7.03 -14.51 34.33
CA GLU A 585 7.52 -15.80 33.83
C GLU A 585 7.43 -16.99 34.80
N SER A 586 7.14 -16.74 36.08
CA SER A 586 6.80 -17.79 37.05
C SER A 586 5.39 -18.37 36.86
N GLY A 587 4.55 -17.72 36.04
CA GLY A 587 3.14 -18.09 35.84
C GLY A 587 2.18 -17.52 36.90
N GLY A 588 2.61 -16.53 37.69
CA GLY A 588 1.75 -15.88 38.69
C GLY A 588 2.41 -14.73 39.44
N PHE A 589 1.61 -13.89 40.10
CA PHE A 589 2.03 -12.69 40.84
C PHE A 589 2.76 -12.98 42.19
N GLY A 590 3.54 -14.06 42.26
CA GLY A 590 4.11 -14.60 43.50
C GLY A 590 5.58 -14.24 43.79
N ASN A 591 6.24 -13.45 42.93
CA ASN A 591 7.71 -13.33 42.87
C ASN A 591 8.33 -12.39 43.92
N GLY A 592 7.76 -12.32 45.12
CA GLY A 592 8.24 -11.46 46.22
C GLY A 592 7.76 -10.00 46.17
N PHE A 593 7.02 -9.61 45.14
CA PHE A 593 6.32 -8.32 45.06
C PHE A 593 4.94 -8.36 45.75
N ALA A 594 4.56 -7.25 46.37
CA ALA A 594 3.27 -7.08 47.03
C ALA A 594 2.17 -6.72 46.02
N TRP A 595 1.84 -7.68 45.15
CA TRP A 595 0.74 -7.56 44.19
C TRP A 595 -0.63 -7.71 44.86
N ALA A 596 -1.58 -6.88 44.45
CA ALA A 596 -2.98 -6.94 44.84
C ALA A 596 -3.89 -6.75 43.61
N SER A 597 -5.19 -7.06 43.76
CA SER A 597 -6.20 -6.77 42.73
C SER A 597 -7.45 -6.16 43.33
N ASN A 598 -8.15 -5.34 42.55
CA ASN A 598 -9.36 -4.63 42.95
C ASN A 598 -10.35 -4.50 41.77
N GLY A 599 -11.61 -4.17 42.06
CA GLY A 599 -12.70 -4.13 41.08
C GLY A 599 -13.47 -5.43 40.99
N ASN A 600 -14.15 -5.63 39.86
CA ASN A 600 -15.14 -6.67 39.63
C ASN A 600 -14.52 -8.04 39.31
N ALA A 601 -13.31 -8.05 38.72
CA ALA A 601 -12.51 -9.25 38.49
C ALA A 601 -11.03 -8.97 38.76
N ALA A 602 -10.30 -9.97 39.27
CA ALA A 602 -8.86 -9.91 39.44
C ALA A 602 -8.12 -10.09 38.11
N TRP A 603 -6.95 -9.46 37.98
CA TRP A 603 -6.04 -9.73 36.86
C TRP A 603 -5.47 -11.15 36.94
N VAL A 604 -5.01 -11.67 35.80
CA VAL A 604 -4.44 -13.01 35.67
C VAL A 604 -3.10 -12.96 34.93
N VAL A 605 -2.23 -13.94 35.18
CA VAL A 605 -1.06 -14.17 34.33
C VAL A 605 -1.48 -15.15 33.23
N ALA A 606 -1.30 -14.74 31.97
CA ALA A 606 -1.80 -15.43 30.78
C ALA A 606 -0.70 -15.61 29.73
N SER A 607 -0.88 -16.57 28.82
CA SER A 607 0.08 -16.93 27.75
C SER A 607 -0.48 -16.74 26.34
N THR A 608 -1.55 -15.94 26.19
CA THR A 608 -2.26 -15.73 24.91
C THR A 608 -1.80 -14.48 24.16
N GLU A 609 -1.40 -13.46 24.90
CA GLU A 609 -0.95 -12.15 24.41
C GLU A 609 0.24 -11.77 25.30
N VAL A 610 1.45 -11.82 24.74
CA VAL A 610 2.72 -11.69 25.47
C VAL A 610 3.67 -10.86 24.59
N TYR A 611 4.45 -9.96 25.18
CA TYR A 611 5.46 -9.19 24.47
C TYR A 611 6.79 -9.96 24.39
N ASN A 612 7.26 -10.54 25.51
CA ASN A 612 8.47 -11.35 25.51
C ASN A 612 8.48 -12.43 26.61
N GLY A 613 8.72 -13.68 26.21
CA GLY A 613 8.71 -14.83 27.11
C GLY A 613 7.59 -15.81 26.77
N ARG A 614 6.86 -16.23 27.80
CA ARG A 614 5.72 -17.17 27.77
C ARG A 614 4.48 -16.62 28.47
N PHE A 615 4.64 -15.61 29.33
CA PHE A 615 3.59 -15.08 30.20
C PHE A 615 3.59 -13.55 30.25
N ALA A 616 2.39 -12.97 30.33
CA ALA A 616 2.16 -11.55 30.61
C ALA A 616 0.95 -11.39 31.56
N ALA A 617 0.76 -10.20 32.13
CA ALA A 617 -0.40 -9.91 32.96
C ALA A 617 -1.56 -9.36 32.12
N GLN A 618 -2.76 -9.94 32.27
CA GLN A 618 -3.99 -9.57 31.58
C GLN A 618 -5.06 -9.14 32.59
N SER A 619 -5.87 -8.14 32.24
CA SER A 619 -7.04 -7.73 33.02
C SER A 619 -8.05 -8.85 33.21
N GLY A 620 -8.72 -8.84 34.37
CA GLY A 620 -9.83 -9.77 34.62
C GLY A 620 -10.96 -9.54 33.61
N ARG A 621 -11.67 -10.62 33.24
CA ARG A 621 -12.87 -10.53 32.39
C ARG A 621 -13.98 -9.83 33.16
N ILE A 622 -14.47 -8.73 32.60
CA ILE A 622 -15.46 -7.83 33.20
C ILE A 622 -16.55 -7.46 32.19
N SER A 623 -17.69 -7.02 32.70
CA SER A 623 -18.86 -6.59 31.94
C SER A 623 -18.87 -5.07 31.73
N ASN A 624 -19.87 -4.58 31.01
CA ASN A 624 -20.13 -3.16 30.81
C ASN A 624 -20.35 -2.41 32.14
N GLY A 625 -19.71 -1.26 32.30
CA GLY A 625 -19.72 -0.45 33.51
C GLY A 625 -18.92 -1.02 34.69
N GLU A 626 -18.14 -2.09 34.46
CA GLU A 626 -17.26 -2.70 35.46
C GLU A 626 -15.78 -2.32 35.25
N GLN A 627 -14.93 -2.61 36.24
CA GLN A 627 -13.48 -2.35 36.18
C GLN A 627 -12.66 -3.50 36.78
N SER A 628 -11.42 -3.68 36.32
CA SER A 628 -10.46 -4.66 36.82
C SER A 628 -9.10 -4.02 37.03
N SER A 629 -8.58 -4.05 38.25
CA SER A 629 -7.36 -3.33 38.66
C SER A 629 -6.29 -4.28 39.18
N LEU A 630 -5.05 -4.11 38.72
CA LEU A 630 -3.83 -4.71 39.27
C LEU A 630 -3.05 -3.61 39.99
N ILE A 631 -2.66 -3.87 41.25
CA ILE A 631 -2.02 -2.89 42.12
C ILE A 631 -0.70 -3.47 42.62
N LEU A 632 0.35 -2.66 42.66
CA LEU A 632 1.65 -2.98 43.23
C LEU A 632 2.09 -1.90 44.21
N GLU A 633 2.41 -2.28 45.44
CA GLU A 633 3.11 -1.41 46.40
C GLU A 633 4.59 -1.79 46.48
N ALA A 634 5.48 -0.82 46.22
CA ALA A 634 6.92 -1.04 46.19
C ALA A 634 7.70 0.15 46.77
N THR A 635 8.78 -0.12 47.48
CA THR A 635 9.73 0.93 47.91
C THR A 635 10.76 1.14 46.81
N LEU A 636 10.70 2.30 46.17
CA LEU A 636 11.46 2.64 44.97
C LEU A 636 12.38 3.84 45.21
N ARG A 637 13.31 4.06 44.28
CA ARG A 637 14.20 5.23 44.21
C ARG A 637 13.67 6.25 43.21
N ASP A 638 14.18 7.48 43.29
CA ASP A 638 13.92 8.49 42.27
C ASP A 638 14.57 8.05 40.94
N GLY A 639 13.81 8.09 39.86
CA GLY A 639 14.25 7.57 38.56
C GLY A 639 13.10 7.33 37.60
N THR A 640 13.31 6.46 36.61
CA THR A 640 12.31 6.10 35.60
C THR A 640 11.85 4.67 35.79
N GLY A 641 10.54 4.45 35.90
CA GLY A 641 9.91 3.15 35.72
C GLY A 641 9.39 3.00 34.29
N ALA A 642 9.19 1.77 33.83
CA ALA A 642 8.65 1.48 32.50
C ALA A 642 7.93 0.13 32.46
N PHE A 643 6.99 -0.06 31.53
CA PHE A 643 6.39 -1.36 31.23
C PHE A 643 5.91 -1.41 29.79
N TRP A 644 5.86 -2.62 29.21
CA TRP A 644 5.18 -2.82 27.93
C TRP A 644 3.68 -2.96 28.17
N VAL A 645 2.88 -2.40 27.25
CA VAL A 645 1.42 -2.33 27.34
C VAL A 645 0.76 -2.58 25.99
N LYS A 646 -0.34 -3.33 26.00
CA LYS A 646 -1.26 -3.50 24.87
C LYS A 646 -2.70 -3.38 25.38
N VAL A 647 -3.60 -2.89 24.54
CA VAL A 647 -5.05 -2.97 24.79
C VAL A 647 -5.78 -3.46 23.54
N SER A 648 -6.85 -4.23 23.76
CA SER A 648 -7.73 -4.77 22.72
C SER A 648 -9.17 -4.60 23.21
N SER A 649 -9.83 -3.55 22.70
CA SER A 649 -11.00 -2.91 23.32
C SER A 649 -11.73 -2.00 22.33
N GLU A 650 -12.87 -1.41 22.72
CA GLU A 650 -13.47 -0.31 21.94
C GLU A 650 -12.62 0.97 21.95
N ASN A 651 -12.60 1.70 20.84
CA ASN A 651 -11.83 2.94 20.72
C ASN A 651 -12.52 4.08 21.48
N GLN A 652 -11.73 4.87 22.21
CA GLN A 652 -12.14 5.97 23.11
C GLN A 652 -13.01 5.57 24.32
N TRP A 653 -13.88 4.56 24.21
CA TRP A 653 -14.84 4.16 25.26
C TRP A 653 -14.21 3.27 26.33
N ASP A 654 -13.89 2.02 25.99
CA ASP A 654 -13.17 1.10 26.86
C ASP A 654 -11.69 1.45 26.93
N GLY A 655 -10.99 1.05 28.00
CA GLY A 655 -9.56 1.28 28.03
C GLY A 655 -8.81 0.83 29.29
N LEU A 656 -7.50 0.71 29.12
CA LEU A 656 -6.53 0.52 30.20
C LEU A 656 -5.99 1.88 30.65
N GLU A 657 -5.93 2.10 31.95
CA GLU A 657 -5.45 3.32 32.60
C GLU A 657 -4.27 2.98 33.53
N PHE A 658 -3.29 3.89 33.61
CA PHE A 658 -2.20 3.78 34.58
C PHE A 658 -2.21 4.96 35.56
N TYR A 659 -2.09 4.64 36.86
CA TYR A 659 -2.00 5.59 37.96
C TYR A 659 -0.73 5.35 38.77
N LEU A 660 -0.08 6.43 39.20
CA LEU A 660 1.05 6.42 40.12
C LEU A 660 0.67 7.22 41.36
N ASN A 661 0.72 6.59 42.54
CA ASN A 661 0.34 7.18 43.83
C ASN A 661 -1.08 7.80 43.82
N GLY A 662 -2.00 7.15 43.09
CA GLY A 662 -3.37 7.61 42.87
C GLY A 662 -3.54 8.71 41.81
N LEU A 663 -2.45 9.24 41.23
CA LEU A 663 -2.50 10.24 40.16
C LEU A 663 -2.51 9.56 38.79
N PHE A 664 -3.53 9.88 37.98
CA PHE A 664 -3.64 9.41 36.59
C PHE A 664 -2.43 9.85 35.75
N GLN A 665 -1.92 8.94 34.91
CA GLN A 665 -0.74 9.18 34.06
C GLN A 665 -1.07 9.10 32.56
N LYS A 666 -1.72 8.01 32.11
CA LYS A 666 -2.12 7.77 30.71
C LYS A 666 -3.28 6.76 30.63
N ARG A 667 -4.07 6.83 29.55
CA ARG A 667 -5.07 5.85 29.12
C ARG A 667 -4.73 5.34 27.71
N TRP A 668 -5.06 4.09 27.43
CA TRP A 668 -5.02 3.45 26.12
C TRP A 668 -6.41 2.87 25.82
N THR A 669 -6.87 3.01 24.57
CA THR A 669 -8.20 2.56 24.10
C THR A 669 -8.09 1.96 22.70
N GLY A 670 -9.09 1.20 22.26
CA GLY A 670 -9.11 0.59 20.92
C GLY A 670 -8.28 -0.69 20.83
N GLU A 671 -7.75 -0.97 19.64
CA GLU A 671 -6.87 -2.10 19.36
C GLU A 671 -5.45 -1.59 19.09
N THR A 672 -4.49 -1.95 19.93
CA THR A 672 -3.10 -1.46 19.82
C THR A 672 -2.10 -2.60 19.63
N GLY A 673 -0.94 -2.26 19.05
CA GLY A 673 0.27 -3.05 19.25
C GLY A 673 0.80 -2.93 20.69
N TRP A 674 1.91 -3.60 20.97
CA TRP A 674 2.66 -3.43 22.21
C TRP A 674 3.48 -2.12 22.19
N GLU A 675 3.12 -1.17 23.06
CA GLU A 675 3.85 0.09 23.32
C GLU A 675 4.77 -0.10 24.54
N LEU A 676 5.94 0.56 24.60
CA LEU A 676 6.70 0.72 25.85
C LEU A 676 6.34 2.07 26.48
N TYR A 677 5.67 2.04 27.64
CA TYR A 677 5.40 3.24 28.42
C TYR A 677 6.51 3.51 29.45
N GLN A 678 6.81 4.78 29.69
CA GLN A 678 7.79 5.23 30.70
C GLN A 678 7.18 6.30 31.60
N PHE A 679 7.50 6.26 32.89
CA PHE A 679 6.99 7.19 33.91
C PHE A 679 8.07 7.54 34.92
N ARG A 680 8.03 8.76 35.46
CA ARG A 680 8.97 9.16 36.53
C ARG A 680 8.47 8.69 37.89
N VAL A 681 9.34 8.03 38.63
CA VAL A 681 9.15 7.60 40.01
C VAL A 681 9.86 8.56 40.96
N VAL A 682 9.22 8.88 42.09
CA VAL A 682 9.83 9.64 43.20
C VAL A 682 10.30 8.65 44.26
N GLY A 683 11.48 8.87 44.84
CA GLY A 683 12.04 7.97 45.85
C GLY A 683 11.17 7.86 47.11
N GLY A 684 10.79 6.64 47.48
CA GLY A 684 9.91 6.33 48.61
C GLY A 684 9.03 5.10 48.35
N LEU A 685 8.08 4.84 49.25
CA LEU A 685 6.99 3.91 48.99
C LEU A 685 6.08 4.50 47.90
N ASN A 686 5.85 3.74 46.83
CA ASN A 686 4.97 4.09 45.73
C ASN A 686 3.91 3.00 45.52
N THR A 687 2.70 3.41 45.16
CA THR A 687 1.59 2.54 44.75
C THR A 687 1.36 2.73 43.25
N LEU A 688 1.52 1.67 42.47
CA LEU A 688 1.28 1.63 41.03
C LEU A 688 -0.05 0.89 40.79
N GLU A 689 -0.92 1.42 39.93
CA GLU A 689 -2.18 0.78 39.56
C GLU A 689 -2.40 0.78 38.04
N TRP A 690 -2.70 -0.41 37.50
CA TRP A 690 -3.15 -0.62 36.14
C TRP A 690 -4.61 -1.03 36.17
N ARG A 691 -5.50 -0.22 35.62
CA ARG A 691 -6.95 -0.39 35.70
C ARG A 691 -7.56 -0.47 34.30
N TYR A 692 -8.12 -1.63 33.95
CA TYR A 692 -8.96 -1.76 32.77
C TYR A 692 -10.41 -1.47 33.14
N SER A 693 -11.07 -0.58 32.40
CA SER A 693 -12.42 -0.07 32.71
C SER A 693 -13.28 -0.12 31.45
N LYS A 694 -14.47 -0.74 31.53
CA LYS A 694 -15.45 -0.72 30.43
C LYS A 694 -16.48 0.39 30.56
N ASP A 695 -16.90 0.93 29.41
CA ASP A 695 -18.07 1.79 29.25
C ASP A 695 -19.39 1.03 29.50
N ALA A 696 -20.52 1.72 29.55
CA ALA A 696 -21.84 1.16 29.80
C ALA A 696 -22.45 0.32 28.64
N ASN A 697 -21.85 0.32 27.44
CA ASN A 697 -22.43 -0.29 26.23
C ASN A 697 -21.39 -1.06 25.41
N PHE A 698 -21.85 -2.00 24.59
CA PHE A 698 -21.04 -2.72 23.58
C PHE A 698 -19.75 -3.42 24.09
N SER A 699 -18.94 -3.95 23.18
CA SER A 699 -17.81 -4.85 23.42
C SER A 699 -17.08 -5.12 22.11
N ALA A 700 -15.75 -4.92 22.08
CA ALA A 700 -14.92 -5.19 20.90
C ALA A 700 -13.50 -5.65 21.26
N GLY A 701 -12.83 -6.26 20.28
CA GLY A 701 -11.51 -6.86 20.47
C GLY A 701 -11.59 -8.03 21.46
N ALA A 702 -10.64 -8.09 22.39
CA ALA A 702 -10.58 -9.06 23.47
C ALA A 702 -11.21 -8.58 24.80
N ASP A 703 -11.77 -7.36 24.82
CA ASP A 703 -12.22 -6.65 26.03
C ASP A 703 -11.17 -6.69 27.16
N ALA A 704 -9.89 -6.39 26.85
CA ALA A 704 -8.80 -6.53 27.80
C ALA A 704 -7.63 -5.55 27.63
N GLY A 705 -7.03 -5.19 28.76
CA GLY A 705 -5.70 -4.58 28.86
C GLY A 705 -4.64 -5.61 29.26
N PHE A 706 -3.41 -5.41 28.76
CA PHE A 706 -2.27 -6.30 28.97
C PHE A 706 -1.03 -5.50 29.36
N ILE A 707 -0.23 -6.01 30.30
CA ILE A 707 1.12 -5.48 30.61
C ILE A 707 2.16 -6.60 30.69
N ASP A 708 3.38 -6.28 30.30
CA ASP A 708 4.52 -7.20 30.27
C ASP A 708 5.82 -6.43 30.59
N ASN A 709 6.85 -7.14 31.07
CA ASN A 709 8.20 -6.65 31.31
C ASN A 709 8.23 -5.28 32.02
N LEU A 710 7.84 -5.29 33.29
CA LEU A 710 7.87 -4.13 34.19
C LEU A 710 9.30 -3.88 34.67
N TYR A 711 9.77 -2.65 34.57
CA TYR A 711 11.06 -2.14 35.03
C TYR A 711 10.84 -1.09 36.12
N LEU A 712 11.43 -1.29 37.31
CA LEU A 712 11.31 -0.36 38.43
C LEU A 712 12.68 0.03 38.99
N PRO A 713 12.87 1.30 39.42
CA PRO A 713 14.08 1.72 40.13
C PRO A 713 14.02 1.22 41.59
N LEU A 714 14.33 -0.06 41.82
CA LEU A 714 14.41 -0.66 43.16
C LEU A 714 15.52 -0.04 44.02
N ALA A 715 15.47 -0.29 45.33
CA ALA A 715 16.64 -0.11 46.20
C ALA A 715 17.76 -1.11 45.84
N ASP A 716 19.04 -0.76 46.10
CA ASP A 716 20.16 -1.67 45.85
C ASP A 716 20.08 -2.88 46.80
N GLU A 717 19.85 -4.05 46.23
CA GLU A 717 20.03 -5.37 46.85
C GLU A 717 21.11 -6.14 46.06
N PRO A 718 21.72 -7.22 46.62
CA PRO A 718 22.91 -7.84 46.04
C PRO A 718 22.63 -8.56 44.71
N ILE A 719 23.11 -7.96 43.61
CA ILE A 719 23.03 -8.54 42.26
C ILE A 719 24.01 -9.73 42.13
N VAL A 720 23.54 -10.82 41.53
CA VAL A 720 24.40 -11.95 41.13
C VAL A 720 25.37 -11.49 40.02
N PRO A 721 26.67 -11.84 40.03
CA PRO A 721 27.59 -11.39 39.00
C PRO A 721 27.20 -11.87 37.58
N VAL A 722 26.98 -10.92 36.66
CA VAL A 722 26.59 -11.17 35.27
C VAL A 722 27.78 -10.97 34.34
N LEU A 723 27.91 -11.85 33.35
CA LEU A 723 28.87 -11.77 32.25
C LEU A 723 28.10 -11.67 30.93
N SER A 724 28.18 -10.53 30.23
CA SER A 724 27.66 -10.37 28.87
C SER A 724 28.78 -10.30 27.85
N MET A 725 28.50 -10.75 26.62
CA MET A 725 29.49 -10.92 25.55
C MET A 725 28.97 -10.28 24.25
N ALA A 726 29.83 -9.55 23.56
CA ALA A 726 29.62 -9.06 22.21
C ALA A 726 30.79 -9.47 21.30
N ARG A 727 30.48 -9.79 20.04
CA ARG A 727 31.48 -9.72 18.96
C ARG A 727 31.57 -8.29 18.48
N VAL A 728 32.78 -7.83 18.17
CA VAL A 728 33.02 -6.54 17.52
C VAL A 728 33.44 -6.75 16.05
N PRO A 729 33.38 -5.72 15.18
CA PRO A 729 33.66 -5.87 13.75
C PRO A 729 35.08 -6.31 13.38
N ASP A 730 36.01 -6.28 14.34
CA ASP A 730 37.40 -6.75 14.22
C ASP A 730 37.55 -8.26 14.53
N GLU A 731 36.43 -9.00 14.54
CA GLU A 731 36.28 -10.40 14.99
C GLU A 731 36.69 -10.69 16.44
N THR A 732 37.11 -9.69 17.22
CA THR A 732 37.47 -9.88 18.63
C THR A 732 36.23 -10.06 19.52
N VAL A 733 36.45 -10.58 20.74
CA VAL A 733 35.40 -10.80 21.74
C VAL A 733 35.52 -9.75 22.83
N GLN A 734 34.45 -9.01 23.07
CA GLN A 734 34.34 -8.02 24.14
C GLN A 734 33.41 -8.54 25.24
N LEU A 735 33.91 -8.64 26.47
CA LEU A 735 33.18 -9.08 27.65
C LEU A 735 32.87 -7.87 28.54
N ALA A 736 31.61 -7.68 28.90
CA ALA A 736 31.24 -6.78 29.99
C ALA A 736 30.89 -7.61 31.23
N ILE A 737 31.50 -7.24 32.35
CA ILE A 737 31.36 -7.92 33.64
C ILE A 737 30.66 -6.96 34.58
N GLN A 738 29.65 -7.47 35.27
CA GLN A 738 28.81 -6.72 36.20
C GLN A 738 28.80 -7.47 37.53
N GLY A 739 29.06 -6.77 38.63
CA GLY A 739 29.13 -7.35 39.97
C GLY A 739 29.21 -6.26 41.02
N PHE A 740 29.68 -6.62 42.22
CA PHE A 740 29.75 -5.69 43.35
C PHE A 740 30.84 -4.62 43.19
N PRO A 741 30.54 -3.35 43.51
CA PRO A 741 31.53 -2.29 43.68
C PRO A 741 32.74 -2.70 44.53
N SER A 742 33.94 -2.43 44.00
CA SER A 742 35.24 -2.69 44.62
C SER A 742 35.55 -4.15 44.98
N ARG A 743 34.78 -5.13 44.50
CA ARG A 743 35.17 -6.56 44.59
C ARG A 743 36.14 -6.96 43.49
N ILE A 744 36.88 -8.03 43.75
CA ILE A 744 37.88 -8.59 42.83
C ILE A 744 37.22 -9.73 42.05
N TYR A 745 37.17 -9.57 40.72
CA TYR A 745 36.67 -10.59 39.80
C TYR A 745 37.83 -11.16 38.98
N ILE A 746 37.86 -12.49 38.91
CA ILE A 746 38.76 -13.25 38.04
C ILE A 746 37.94 -13.65 36.81
N ILE A 747 38.45 -13.36 35.62
CA ILE A 747 37.90 -13.90 34.37
C ILE A 747 38.66 -15.18 34.06
N GLU A 748 37.92 -16.26 33.84
CA GLU A 748 38.46 -17.58 33.53
C GLU A 748 37.94 -18.02 32.14
N ASN A 749 38.81 -18.50 31.26
CA ASN A 749 38.41 -19.14 30.00
C ASN A 749 38.49 -20.68 30.09
N SER A 750 37.79 -21.35 29.18
CA SER A 750 37.81 -22.80 29.01
C SER A 750 37.57 -23.19 27.56
N MET A 751 38.13 -24.32 27.14
CA MET A 751 37.99 -24.91 25.80
C MET A 751 36.98 -26.08 25.79
N ASP A 752 36.61 -26.59 26.97
CA ASP A 752 35.86 -27.83 27.16
C ASP A 752 34.80 -27.77 28.28
N LEU A 753 34.60 -26.59 28.89
CA LEU A 753 33.78 -26.33 30.09
C LEU A 753 34.24 -27.03 31.39
N VAL A 754 35.32 -27.82 31.35
CA VAL A 754 35.84 -28.58 32.49
C VAL A 754 37.10 -27.93 33.07
N HIS A 755 38.06 -27.60 32.21
CA HIS A 755 39.33 -26.99 32.59
C HIS A 755 39.24 -25.47 32.42
N TRP A 756 39.36 -24.75 33.54
CA TRP A 756 39.20 -23.29 33.60
C TRP A 756 40.52 -22.62 33.99
N THR A 757 40.99 -21.67 33.18
CA THR A 757 42.25 -20.95 33.38
C THR A 757 41.98 -19.47 33.60
N GLY A 758 42.54 -18.87 34.65
CA GLY A 758 42.42 -17.43 34.92
C GLY A 758 43.20 -16.61 33.88
N ILE A 759 42.49 -15.80 33.11
CA ILE A 759 43.05 -14.95 32.04
C ILE A 759 43.14 -13.46 32.42
N MET A 760 42.34 -13.00 33.37
CA MET A 760 42.45 -11.65 33.96
C MET A 760 41.98 -11.64 35.41
N THR A 761 42.46 -10.68 36.20
CA THR A 761 41.91 -10.33 37.51
C THR A 761 41.80 -8.80 37.58
N ASN A 762 40.64 -8.28 37.97
CA ASN A 762 40.39 -6.84 38.04
C ASN A 762 39.39 -6.50 39.16
N SER A 763 39.31 -5.24 39.56
CA SER A 763 38.31 -4.71 40.49
C SER A 763 37.86 -3.31 40.06
N SER A 764 36.54 -3.13 39.91
CA SER A 764 35.96 -1.87 39.46
C SER A 764 35.31 -1.09 40.61
N PRO A 765 35.56 0.24 40.75
CA PRO A 765 34.83 1.08 41.72
C PRO A 765 33.31 1.10 41.52
N SER A 766 32.80 0.83 40.31
CA SER A 766 31.37 0.69 40.02
C SER A 766 30.88 -0.76 40.00
N GLY A 767 31.77 -1.73 40.21
CA GLY A 767 31.50 -3.17 40.11
C GLY A 767 31.30 -3.67 38.67
N SER A 768 31.05 -2.77 37.73
CA SER A 768 30.95 -3.06 36.30
C SER A 768 32.23 -2.65 35.57
N TRP A 769 32.69 -3.43 34.60
CA TRP A 769 33.86 -3.13 33.76
C TRP A 769 33.86 -3.94 32.46
N VAL A 770 34.73 -3.57 31.52
CA VAL A 770 34.78 -4.17 30.18
C VAL A 770 36.19 -4.67 29.85
N TRP A 771 36.27 -5.83 29.21
CA TRP A 771 37.49 -6.47 28.71
C TRP A 771 37.34 -6.82 27.23
N ARG A 772 38.44 -6.86 26.47
CA ARG A 772 38.47 -7.34 25.08
C ARG A 772 39.58 -8.36 24.91
N ASN A 773 39.27 -9.50 24.29
CA ASN A 773 40.27 -10.48 23.89
C ASN A 773 40.86 -10.11 22.52
N TYR A 774 42.05 -9.52 22.52
CA TYR A 774 42.81 -9.23 21.29
C TYR A 774 43.48 -10.47 20.66
N ASN A 775 43.53 -11.61 21.36
CA ASN A 775 44.13 -12.86 20.90
C ASN A 775 43.17 -14.05 21.11
N PRO A 776 42.05 -14.16 20.35
CA PRO A 776 41.20 -15.34 20.40
C PRO A 776 41.98 -16.59 20.00
N THR A 777 41.72 -17.71 20.68
CA THR A 777 42.56 -18.93 20.59
C THR A 777 42.43 -19.74 19.29
N GLY A 778 41.65 -19.25 18.31
CA GLY A 778 41.35 -19.98 17.06
C GLY A 778 40.52 -21.25 17.25
N ALA A 779 40.00 -21.49 18.46
CA ALA A 779 39.22 -22.66 18.81
C ALA A 779 37.82 -22.63 18.17
N ARG A 780 37.26 -23.82 17.89
CA ARG A 780 35.87 -23.93 17.40
C ARG A 780 34.84 -23.42 18.41
N PHE A 781 35.14 -23.55 19.70
CA PHE A 781 34.39 -22.99 20.81
C PHE A 781 35.38 -22.53 21.88
N GLU A 782 35.11 -21.38 22.49
CA GLU A 782 35.82 -20.87 23.66
C GLU A 782 34.79 -20.30 24.62
N PHE A 783 34.89 -20.69 25.89
CA PHE A 783 33.93 -20.39 26.94
C PHE A 783 34.56 -19.48 27.99
N TYR A 784 33.76 -18.59 28.57
CA TYR A 784 34.22 -17.58 29.51
C TYR A 784 33.30 -17.53 30.73
N ARG A 785 33.86 -17.29 31.92
CA ARG A 785 33.11 -17.00 33.15
C ARG A 785 33.81 -15.95 33.99
N ALA A 786 33.04 -15.20 34.78
CA ALA A 786 33.56 -14.39 35.87
C ALA A 786 33.38 -15.13 37.20
N ARG A 787 34.37 -15.01 38.10
CA ARG A 787 34.31 -15.58 39.45
C ARG A 787 34.80 -14.54 40.46
N GLU A 788 34.03 -14.31 41.52
CA GLU A 788 34.51 -13.50 42.65
C GLU A 788 35.63 -14.24 43.41
N ARG A 789 36.60 -13.49 43.91
CA ARG A 789 37.81 -14.03 44.55
C ARG A 789 37.70 -14.16 46.07
#